data_AF-A0A9W9RA85-F1
#
_entry.id   AF-A0A9W9RA85-F1
#
_cell.length_a   1.000
_cell.length_b   1.000
_cell.length_c   1.000
_cell.angle_alpha   90.00
_cell.angle_beta   90.00
_cell.angle_gamma   90.00
#
_symmetry.space_group_name_H-M   'P 1'
#
loop_
_entity.id
_entity.type
_entity.pdbx_description
1 polymer ?
#
loop_
_entity_poly.entity_id
_entity_poly.type
_entity_poly.pdbx_seq_one_letter_code
_entity_poly.pdbx_strand_id
1 'polypeptide(L)'
;MTITTPPLNHATFKLSGPYGDWRDDLENQGYAIIKNAIDPERALEYQRKALDWLKSFNPALDLDDPSTWTTENMPVHSKINTFNGYCVTHEKFMWDARMEPKILDAFAKIWGTDELLVSFDALNITLPNRKDKPAQKPWPHVDQSPMRRGLHCVQGVINLSHAGPEDGSLMVFPRSNKATEGFFDTETDPSTWEQKDIRNFNLEEIQWFEDHGMKPHKVLAEPGDLLVWDSRTVHWGGEPTVNSNTIRTVIYASYAPYELATEETLKLKKEAFESYQATTHWPHENIVKRDGVVYLPNAEILLRLTHLETLIEQQKDAITELSARVAQDHPGRSTVYSSQPKYDWDPSPQHVYDKSSFNLFSPENPYGHGYTFTIPPLHDTPTGSLFALDRIKNLIGDYSEDFFQQIAIKRPFNSSQAAGIPQAFEQIDRSRLHPQITKPLITEFLNHVHPFFPVLEPQLLHMLFETFSTYTKVNSIQTSLYLIILALGKASSNPQRIFNIEEEKDLSGMEYFASAYHYLSGPLITPFTGDHLLPLALFYASLYLRHIGRPIQAWQMIREASCSVEIMISGYRLRDMSTVEERASLYRTAWGCFILEWWVQSLGLSRIQLTTHSDDLAEFHFPSSNIEALVDRLPFPRISEDSRNGHLVFLAMCSIRKLLNRVHSALYARSNQGSFHSSPPPQRTSDTPGGNPTPQKYSITSLKTISEELDRQLEDWFNSLPNPIRPTLGNTISADHPYDTYILARYYATKHIICRPSLVFAAHTQGSTVLPEFVFANCKKCVDSCRKFVYAASLLMRQRTHSNWHRMQA
;
A
#
# COMPACT_ATOMS: atom_id res chain seq x y z
N MET A 1 39.34 20.38 -11.55
CA MET A 1 38.14 21.09 -12.07
C MET A 1 37.93 22.30 -11.20
N THR A 2 38.04 23.50 -11.74
CA THR A 2 37.66 24.74 -11.05
C THR A 2 36.15 24.68 -10.84
N ILE A 3 35.73 24.41 -9.60
CA ILE A 3 34.32 24.44 -9.21
C ILE A 3 33.89 25.90 -9.33
N THR A 4 33.10 26.20 -10.36
CA THR A 4 32.49 27.52 -10.54
C THR A 4 31.27 27.57 -9.65
N THR A 5 31.35 28.34 -8.56
CA THR A 5 30.21 28.57 -7.66
C THR A 5 29.08 29.22 -8.48
N PRO A 6 27.85 28.69 -8.46
CA PRO A 6 26.73 29.29 -9.19
C PRO A 6 26.51 30.75 -8.74
N PRO A 7 26.05 31.65 -9.65
CA PRO A 7 25.82 33.05 -9.31
C PRO A 7 24.75 33.21 -8.23
N LEU A 8 24.90 34.22 -7.37
CA LEU A 8 23.93 34.55 -6.32
C LEU A 8 22.66 35.15 -6.90
N ASN A 9 21.52 34.80 -6.30
CA ASN A 9 20.21 35.32 -6.69
C ASN A 9 19.87 36.57 -5.88
N HIS A 10 19.86 37.74 -6.52
CA HIS A 10 19.58 39.02 -5.87
C HIS A 10 18.09 39.37 -5.96
N ALA A 11 17.50 39.77 -4.83
CA ALA A 11 16.11 40.21 -4.76
C ALA A 11 15.90 41.48 -5.60
N THR A 12 14.81 41.51 -6.35
CA THR A 12 14.34 42.71 -7.07
C THR A 12 13.55 43.65 -6.18
N PHE A 13 12.94 43.11 -5.11
CA PHE A 13 12.18 43.86 -4.12
C PHE A 13 13.06 44.36 -2.97
N LYS A 14 12.76 45.56 -2.49
CA LYS A 14 13.37 46.14 -1.28
C LYS A 14 12.29 46.83 -0.45
N LEU A 15 12.15 46.38 0.80
CA LEU A 15 11.40 47.13 1.81
C LEU A 15 12.29 48.27 2.29
N SER A 16 12.02 49.51 1.85
CA SER A 16 12.80 50.70 2.23
C SER A 16 11.91 51.80 2.79
N GLY A 17 11.96 51.99 4.11
CA GLY A 17 11.25 53.03 4.83
C GLY A 17 11.96 54.40 4.84
N PRO A 18 11.51 55.33 5.71
CA PRO A 18 10.50 55.11 6.74
C PRO A 18 9.06 55.15 6.22
N TYR A 19 8.22 54.25 6.72
CA TYR A 19 6.77 54.19 6.43
C TYR A 19 5.92 54.86 7.52
N GLY A 20 6.46 54.99 8.74
CA GLY A 20 5.73 55.51 9.90
C GLY A 20 4.79 54.47 10.52
N ASP A 21 5.02 53.17 10.26
CA ASP A 21 4.22 52.06 10.79
C ASP A 21 5.08 50.80 11.04
N TRP A 22 4.43 49.68 11.34
CA TRP A 22 5.06 48.40 11.67
C TRP A 22 6.02 47.84 10.59
N ARG A 23 5.95 48.33 9.34
CA ARG A 23 6.92 47.95 8.30
C ARG A 23 8.33 48.44 8.62
N ASP A 24 8.46 49.53 9.38
CA ASP A 24 9.75 50.01 9.86
C ASP A 24 10.37 49.02 10.87
N ASP A 25 9.56 48.37 11.70
CA ASP A 25 10.03 47.31 12.59
C ASP A 25 10.41 46.06 11.80
N LEU A 26 9.60 45.66 10.81
CA LEU A 26 9.93 44.53 9.93
C LEU A 26 11.28 44.76 9.21
N GLU A 27 11.51 45.96 8.68
CA GLU A 27 12.78 46.30 8.03
C GLU A 27 13.96 46.26 9.00
N ASN A 28 13.82 46.90 10.17
CA ASN A 28 14.94 47.16 11.08
C ASN A 28 15.23 46.01 12.06
N GLN A 29 14.18 45.36 12.55
CA GLN A 29 14.25 44.25 13.51
C GLN A 29 14.09 42.89 12.84
N GLY A 30 13.62 42.84 11.59
CA GLY A 30 13.40 41.59 10.86
C GLY A 30 12.07 40.91 11.17
N TYR A 31 11.24 41.49 12.04
CA TYR A 31 9.90 41.01 12.38
C TYR A 31 9.01 42.17 12.85
N ALA A 32 7.70 41.98 12.76
CA ALA A 32 6.70 42.92 13.26
C ALA A 32 5.43 42.22 13.73
N ILE A 33 4.64 42.92 14.54
CA ILE A 33 3.35 42.46 15.05
C ILE A 33 2.28 43.43 14.60
N ILE A 34 1.31 42.94 13.81
CA ILE A 34 0.14 43.70 13.42
C ILE A 34 -0.98 43.33 14.39
N LYS A 35 -1.27 44.25 15.32
CA LYS A 35 -2.26 44.04 16.36
C LYS A 35 -3.68 44.04 15.81
N ASN A 36 -4.53 43.14 16.31
CA ASN A 36 -5.95 43.06 15.97
C ASN A 36 -6.18 43.06 14.43
N ALA A 37 -5.42 42.22 13.73
CA ALA A 37 -5.57 42.00 12.30
C ALA A 37 -6.87 41.21 12.00
N ILE A 38 -7.23 40.30 12.90
CA ILE A 38 -8.53 39.65 12.94
C ILE A 38 -9.19 40.08 14.25
N ASP A 39 -10.50 40.32 14.21
CA ASP A 39 -11.27 40.55 15.43
C ASP A 39 -11.06 39.39 16.43
N PRO A 40 -10.78 39.63 17.71
CA PRO A 40 -10.47 38.57 18.66
C PRO A 40 -11.56 37.51 18.79
N GLU A 41 -12.85 37.86 18.72
CA GLU A 41 -13.94 36.89 18.80
C GLU A 41 -13.93 35.95 17.58
N ARG A 42 -13.66 36.51 16.40
CA ARG A 42 -13.56 35.75 15.15
C ARG A 42 -12.30 34.88 15.11
N ALA A 43 -11.18 35.37 15.65
CA ALA A 43 -9.96 34.58 15.82
C ALA A 43 -10.19 33.37 16.75
N LEU A 44 -10.91 33.57 17.87
CA LEU A 44 -11.31 32.49 18.77
C LEU A 44 -12.32 31.52 18.12
N GLU A 45 -13.16 31.99 17.18
CA GLU A 45 -13.98 31.10 16.37
C GLU A 45 -13.14 30.21 15.45
N TYR A 46 -12.12 30.75 14.77
CA TYR A 46 -11.19 29.95 13.97
C TYR A 46 -10.39 28.97 14.84
N GLN A 47 -9.99 29.39 16.05
CA GLN A 47 -9.35 28.49 17.01
C GLN A 47 -10.27 27.31 17.33
N ARG A 48 -11.54 27.57 17.68
CA ARG A 48 -12.52 26.50 17.95
C ARG A 48 -12.66 25.55 16.77
N LYS A 49 -12.79 26.06 15.53
CA LYS A 49 -12.86 25.22 14.33
C LYS A 49 -11.61 24.35 14.13
N ALA A 50 -10.42 24.89 14.42
CA ALA A 50 -9.17 24.13 14.35
C ALA A 50 -9.11 23.01 15.42
N LEU A 51 -9.59 23.29 16.64
CA LEU A 51 -9.67 22.31 17.72
C LEU A 51 -10.77 21.26 17.48
N ASP A 52 -11.92 21.65 16.94
CA ASP A 52 -12.98 20.74 16.52
C ASP A 52 -12.50 19.83 15.39
N TRP A 53 -11.77 20.38 14.42
CA TRP A 53 -11.10 19.60 13.38
C TRP A 53 -10.14 18.58 13.99
N LEU A 54 -9.32 18.97 14.97
CA LEU A 54 -8.40 18.06 15.65
C LEU A 54 -9.13 16.93 16.39
N LYS A 55 -10.20 17.26 17.13
CA LYS A 55 -11.03 16.29 17.86
C LYS A 55 -11.81 15.35 16.95
N SER A 56 -12.08 15.75 15.71
CA SER A 56 -12.87 14.94 14.76
C SER A 56 -12.22 13.59 14.41
N PHE A 57 -10.90 13.46 14.61
CA PHE A 57 -10.15 12.25 14.28
C PHE A 57 -10.30 11.13 15.31
N ASN A 58 -10.44 11.46 16.60
CA ASN A 58 -10.55 10.46 17.66
C ASN A 58 -11.39 11.00 18.83
N PRO A 59 -12.54 10.36 19.15
CA PRO A 59 -13.39 10.78 20.26
C PRO A 59 -12.73 10.64 21.64
N ALA A 60 -11.63 9.87 21.76
CA ALA A 60 -10.88 9.74 23.01
C ALA A 60 -10.01 10.96 23.33
N LEU A 61 -9.77 11.86 22.37
CA LEU A 61 -9.05 13.10 22.60
C LEU A 61 -9.94 14.12 23.32
N ASP A 62 -9.66 14.33 24.60
CA ASP A 62 -10.30 15.37 25.40
C ASP A 62 -9.32 16.54 25.63
N LEU A 63 -9.65 17.71 25.10
CA LEU A 63 -8.83 18.91 25.24
C LEU A 63 -8.89 19.52 26.64
N ASP A 64 -9.81 19.06 27.50
CA ASP A 64 -9.88 19.48 28.90
C ASP A 64 -9.14 18.50 29.84
N ASP A 65 -8.72 17.33 29.35
CA ASP A 65 -7.93 16.34 30.10
C ASP A 65 -6.57 16.05 29.44
N PRO A 66 -5.48 16.66 29.95
CA PRO A 66 -4.12 16.41 29.47
C PRO A 66 -3.66 14.95 29.52
N SER A 67 -4.32 14.09 30.30
CA SER A 67 -4.01 12.65 30.34
C SER A 67 -4.33 11.95 29.02
N THR A 68 -5.26 12.52 28.23
CA THR A 68 -5.67 11.99 26.92
C THR A 68 -4.80 12.47 25.77
N TRP A 69 -3.89 13.44 25.99
CA TRP A 69 -3.05 14.06 24.95
C TRP A 69 -1.87 13.15 24.57
N THR A 70 -2.18 12.02 23.96
CA THR A 70 -1.19 11.03 23.54
C THR A 70 -1.13 10.93 22.01
N THR A 71 -0.05 10.34 21.50
CA THR A 71 0.20 10.16 20.08
C THR A 71 -0.88 9.26 19.46
N GLU A 72 -1.44 8.32 20.20
CA GLU A 72 -2.53 7.43 19.76
C GLU A 72 -3.85 8.19 19.57
N ASN A 73 -4.08 9.25 20.36
CA ASN A 73 -5.30 10.05 20.31
C ASN A 73 -5.23 11.23 19.34
N MET A 74 -4.09 11.43 18.67
CA MET A 74 -3.84 12.59 17.81
C MET A 74 -3.64 12.17 16.35
N PRO A 75 -4.15 12.95 15.38
CA PRO A 75 -3.75 12.78 13.99
C PRO A 75 -2.24 13.01 13.83
N VAL A 76 -1.68 12.43 12.78
CA VAL A 76 -0.24 12.50 12.56
C VAL A 76 0.17 13.93 12.22
N HIS A 77 1.22 14.37 12.91
CA HIS A 77 1.76 15.72 12.82
C HIS A 77 3.28 15.67 12.85
N SER A 78 3.89 16.78 12.44
CA SER A 78 5.34 16.89 12.45
C SER A 78 5.90 16.93 13.88
N LYS A 79 7.22 16.73 14.00
CA LYS A 79 7.94 16.89 15.26
C LYS A 79 7.74 18.29 15.88
N ILE A 80 7.51 19.30 15.04
CA ILE A 80 7.30 20.71 15.43
C ILE A 80 5.82 21.11 15.56
N ASN A 81 4.92 20.15 15.79
CA ASN A 81 3.49 20.38 16.06
C ASN A 81 2.68 20.95 14.87
N THR A 82 3.18 20.78 13.64
CA THR A 82 2.48 21.23 12.42
C THR A 82 1.71 20.10 11.74
N PHE A 83 0.51 20.44 11.25
CA PHE A 83 -0.38 19.62 10.46
C PHE A 83 -0.38 20.15 9.02
N ASN A 84 0.12 19.31 8.10
CA ASN A 84 0.17 19.58 6.66
C ASN A 84 -0.69 18.60 5.85
N GLY A 85 -1.13 17.51 6.49
CA GLY A 85 -1.92 16.46 5.88
C GLY A 85 -3.42 16.66 6.06
N TYR A 86 -4.18 15.63 5.67
CA TYR A 86 -5.63 15.57 5.86
C TYR A 86 -6.39 16.74 5.23
N CYS A 87 -5.82 17.33 4.17
CA CYS A 87 -6.36 18.50 3.49
C CYS A 87 -6.56 19.73 4.40
N VAL A 88 -5.99 19.75 5.62
CA VAL A 88 -6.31 20.78 6.63
C VAL A 88 -6.02 22.18 6.11
N THR A 89 -4.98 22.34 5.30
CA THR A 89 -4.57 23.63 4.73
C THR A 89 -5.60 24.19 3.76
N HIS A 90 -6.61 23.41 3.33
CA HIS A 90 -7.71 23.83 2.48
C HIS A 90 -9.07 23.80 3.17
N GLU A 91 -9.10 23.57 4.48
CA GLU A 91 -10.32 23.68 5.29
C GLU A 91 -10.90 25.09 5.21
N LYS A 92 -12.23 25.18 5.32
CA LYS A 92 -12.94 26.46 5.19
C LYS A 92 -12.40 27.52 6.17
N PHE A 93 -12.13 27.16 7.42
CA PHE A 93 -11.64 28.11 8.42
C PHE A 93 -10.22 28.62 8.11
N MET A 94 -9.38 27.81 7.47
CA MET A 94 -8.05 28.23 7.03
C MET A 94 -8.15 29.27 5.91
N TRP A 95 -9.04 29.04 4.94
CA TRP A 95 -9.31 30.00 3.86
C TRP A 95 -9.96 31.28 4.39
N ASP A 96 -10.95 31.16 5.26
CA ASP A 96 -11.63 32.31 5.86
C ASP A 96 -10.63 33.20 6.63
N ALA A 97 -9.71 32.60 7.41
CA ALA A 97 -8.67 33.34 8.14
C ALA A 97 -7.64 34.00 7.21
N ARG A 98 -7.24 33.33 6.14
CA ARG A 98 -6.32 33.87 5.12
C ARG A 98 -6.95 35.07 4.37
N MET A 99 -8.24 35.01 4.10
CA MET A 99 -8.97 36.07 3.38
C MET A 99 -9.44 37.22 4.26
N GLU A 100 -9.01 37.30 5.53
CA GLU A 100 -9.35 38.43 6.39
C GLU A 100 -8.79 39.75 5.84
N PRO A 101 -9.60 40.82 5.77
CA PRO A 101 -9.21 42.04 5.06
C PRO A 101 -7.90 42.67 5.55
N LYS A 102 -7.65 42.72 6.87
CA LYS A 102 -6.41 43.31 7.39
C LYS A 102 -5.19 42.39 7.23
N ILE A 103 -5.40 41.08 7.06
CA ILE A 103 -4.31 40.14 6.73
C ILE A 103 -3.84 40.44 5.30
N LEU A 104 -4.80 40.47 4.35
CA LEU A 104 -4.51 40.82 2.95
C LEU A 104 -3.89 42.23 2.83
N ASP A 105 -4.46 43.23 3.51
CA ASP A 105 -3.93 44.60 3.54
C ASP A 105 -2.49 44.67 4.09
N ALA A 106 -2.16 43.88 5.12
CA ALA A 106 -0.81 43.87 5.67
C ALA A 106 0.22 43.39 4.64
N PHE A 107 -0.06 42.30 3.94
CA PHE A 107 0.84 41.80 2.89
C PHE A 107 0.82 42.69 1.64
N ALA A 108 -0.32 43.28 1.28
CA ALA A 108 -0.40 44.24 0.19
C ALA A 108 0.46 45.48 0.47
N LYS A 109 0.50 45.96 1.72
CA LYS A 109 1.37 47.06 2.16
C LYS A 109 2.86 46.72 2.17
N ILE A 110 3.22 45.46 2.45
CA ILE A 110 4.60 45.01 2.34
C ILE A 110 5.03 45.06 0.88
N TRP A 111 4.26 44.44 -0.01
CA TRP A 111 4.68 44.22 -1.38
C TRP A 111 4.32 45.36 -2.36
N GLY A 112 3.44 46.29 -1.95
CA GLY A 112 3.00 47.40 -2.77
C GLY A 112 1.98 47.04 -3.86
N THR A 113 1.32 45.88 -3.76
CA THR A 113 0.32 45.39 -4.71
C THR A 113 -0.75 44.54 -4.02
N ASP A 114 -1.98 44.54 -4.55
CA ASP A 114 -3.09 43.69 -4.12
C ASP A 114 -3.15 42.36 -4.89
N GLU A 115 -2.40 42.22 -5.98
CA GLU A 115 -2.28 40.99 -6.75
C GLU A 115 -1.34 39.98 -6.07
N LEU A 116 -1.86 39.29 -5.05
CA LEU A 116 -1.09 38.40 -4.18
C LEU A 116 -1.41 36.92 -4.38
N LEU A 117 -0.38 36.08 -4.27
CA LEU A 117 -0.47 34.64 -4.09
C LEU A 117 -0.24 34.31 -2.61
N VAL A 118 -0.98 33.32 -2.09
CA VAL A 118 -0.87 32.82 -0.70
C VAL A 118 -0.21 31.44 -0.63
N SER A 119 0.59 31.16 0.40
CA SER A 119 1.10 29.81 0.67
C SER A 119 0.02 28.85 1.19
N PHE A 120 0.08 27.56 0.80
CA PHE A 120 -0.77 26.50 1.37
C PHE A 120 -0.05 25.80 2.52
N ASP A 121 0.51 26.60 3.43
CA ASP A 121 1.31 26.10 4.55
C ASP A 121 0.44 25.56 5.69
N ALA A 122 1.07 25.21 6.81
CA ALA A 122 0.51 24.37 7.85
C ALA A 122 -0.47 25.06 8.83
N LEU A 123 -1.30 24.22 9.47
CA LEU A 123 -1.89 24.51 10.78
C LEU A 123 -0.91 24.06 11.88
N ASN A 124 -0.82 24.76 13.00
CA ASN A 124 -0.05 24.33 14.16
C ASN A 124 -0.93 24.34 15.41
N ILE A 125 -0.99 23.19 16.09
CA ILE A 125 -1.64 23.05 17.39
C ILE A 125 -0.62 22.42 18.34
N THR A 126 -0.16 23.17 19.34
CA THR A 126 0.75 22.68 20.38
C THR A 126 -0.02 22.52 21.68
N LEU A 127 -0.17 21.28 22.13
CA LEU A 127 -0.69 20.94 23.44
C LEU A 127 0.47 21.02 24.46
N PRO A 128 0.38 21.85 25.51
CA PRO A 128 1.46 21.96 26.50
C PRO A 128 1.60 20.67 27.32
N ASN A 129 2.75 20.46 27.98
CA ASN A 129 2.91 19.42 28.99
C ASN A 129 2.56 17.96 28.58
N ARG A 130 2.65 17.63 27.28
CA ARG A 130 2.45 16.26 26.80
C ARG A 130 3.49 15.30 27.39
N LYS A 131 3.02 14.21 28.00
CA LYS A 131 3.89 13.20 28.66
C LYS A 131 4.67 12.35 27.66
N ASP A 132 4.05 12.06 26.51
CA ASP A 132 4.58 11.18 25.47
C ASP A 132 5.50 11.90 24.48
N LYS A 133 5.46 13.24 24.46
CA LYS A 133 6.23 14.09 23.56
C LYS A 133 6.97 15.18 24.35
N PRO A 134 8.28 15.03 24.59
CA PRO A 134 9.05 16.07 25.27
C PRO A 134 9.10 17.35 24.44
N ALA A 135 9.19 18.49 25.12
CA ALA A 135 9.34 19.79 24.48
C ALA A 135 10.56 19.79 23.54
N GLN A 136 10.33 20.23 22.30
CA GLN A 136 11.36 20.38 21.28
C GLN A 136 12.43 21.40 21.73
N LYS A 137 13.70 21.02 21.59
CA LYS A 137 14.82 21.94 21.87
C LYS A 137 14.87 23.09 20.85
N PRO A 138 15.42 24.26 21.21
CA PRO A 138 15.65 25.35 20.27
C PRO A 138 16.41 24.87 19.03
N TRP A 139 15.98 25.36 17.86
CA TRP A 139 16.50 24.96 16.55
C TRP A 139 16.55 26.19 15.63
N PRO A 140 17.41 27.17 15.95
CA PRO A 140 17.44 28.44 15.24
C PRO A 140 17.85 28.24 13.79
N HIS A 141 17.08 28.81 12.88
CA HIS A 141 17.32 28.72 11.44
C HIS A 141 16.85 29.98 10.73
N VAL A 142 17.27 30.12 9.47
CA VAL A 142 16.66 31.01 8.48
C VAL A 142 16.08 30.18 7.36
N ASP A 143 15.07 30.73 6.70
CA ASP A 143 14.28 30.07 5.66
C ASP A 143 14.55 30.70 4.28
N GLN A 144 15.72 31.32 4.14
CA GLN A 144 16.23 31.82 2.88
C GLN A 144 17.64 31.27 2.69
N SER A 145 17.88 30.62 1.54
CA SER A 145 19.18 30.03 1.23
C SER A 145 20.31 31.08 1.28
N PRO A 146 21.53 30.70 1.72
CA PRO A 146 22.72 31.55 1.60
C PRO A 146 23.09 31.86 0.14
N MET A 147 22.42 31.27 -0.86
CA MET A 147 22.57 31.65 -2.27
C MET A 147 21.70 32.85 -2.69
N ARG A 148 20.78 33.31 -1.83
CA ARG A 148 19.90 34.45 -2.09
C ARG A 148 20.37 35.69 -1.31
N ARG A 149 20.35 36.85 -1.96
CA ARG A 149 20.70 38.15 -1.40
C ARG A 149 19.51 39.10 -1.46
N GLY A 150 19.27 39.87 -0.41
CA GLY A 150 18.09 40.72 -0.26
C GLY A 150 16.87 39.97 0.25
N LEU A 151 15.74 40.67 0.34
CA LEU A 151 14.48 40.13 0.85
C LEU A 151 13.70 39.42 -0.26
N HIS A 152 13.61 38.09 -0.21
CA HIS A 152 12.83 37.30 -1.18
C HIS A 152 11.47 36.84 -0.64
N CYS A 153 11.34 36.65 0.67
CA CYS A 153 10.10 36.19 1.28
C CYS A 153 9.87 36.82 2.66
N VAL A 154 8.61 37.19 2.91
CA VAL A 154 8.10 37.55 4.24
C VAL A 154 7.12 36.48 4.67
N GLN A 155 7.41 35.84 5.79
CA GLN A 155 6.56 34.81 6.37
C GLN A 155 5.54 35.41 7.33
N GLY A 156 4.45 34.67 7.56
CA GLY A 156 3.41 35.10 8.48
C GLY A 156 2.81 33.98 9.33
N VAL A 157 2.42 34.36 10.54
CA VAL A 157 1.66 33.56 11.50
C VAL A 157 0.43 34.34 11.92
N ILE A 158 -0.74 33.82 11.57
CA ILE A 158 -2.01 34.29 12.11
C ILE A 158 -2.18 33.61 13.47
N ASN A 159 -2.14 34.41 14.54
CA ASN A 159 -2.18 33.92 15.90
C ASN A 159 -3.63 33.75 16.37
N LEU A 160 -4.03 32.53 16.77
CA LEU A 160 -5.42 32.24 17.17
C LEU A 160 -5.56 31.98 18.68
N SER A 161 -4.46 31.86 19.41
CA SER A 161 -4.41 31.60 20.85
C SER A 161 -3.60 32.67 21.59
N HIS A 162 -3.85 32.85 22.88
CA HIS A 162 -2.96 33.68 23.71
C HIS A 162 -1.52 33.15 23.67
N ALA A 163 -0.54 34.05 23.61
CA ALA A 163 0.88 33.71 23.59
C ALA A 163 1.64 34.62 24.59
N GLY A 164 1.62 34.21 25.85
CA GLY A 164 2.33 34.87 26.96
C GLY A 164 3.77 34.37 27.16
N PRO A 165 4.46 34.84 28.23
CA PRO A 165 5.85 34.47 28.51
C PRO A 165 6.09 32.97 28.69
N GLU A 166 5.12 32.25 29.25
CA GLU A 166 5.18 30.81 29.49
C GLU A 166 4.67 29.98 28.30
N ASP A 167 3.92 30.58 27.37
CA ASP A 167 3.27 29.86 26.29
C ASP A 167 4.20 29.67 25.08
N GLY A 168 3.78 28.78 24.17
CA GLY A 168 4.46 28.57 22.90
C GLY A 168 4.20 29.73 21.93
N SER A 169 5.25 30.22 21.27
CA SER A 169 5.15 31.33 20.31
C SER A 169 6.32 31.31 19.31
N LEU A 170 6.34 32.27 18.39
CA LEU A 170 7.49 32.51 17.53
C LEU A 170 8.66 33.07 18.36
N MET A 171 9.84 32.47 18.21
CA MET A 171 11.10 32.99 18.70
C MET A 171 11.86 33.62 17.54
N VAL A 172 12.43 34.80 17.75
CA VAL A 172 13.24 35.52 16.75
C VAL A 172 14.53 36.05 17.37
N PHE A 173 15.56 36.28 16.56
CA PHE A 173 16.69 37.15 16.91
C PHE A 173 16.49 38.50 16.22
N PRO A 174 16.02 39.53 16.93
CA PRO A 174 15.84 40.84 16.34
C PRO A 174 17.15 41.37 15.73
N ARG A 175 17.01 42.00 14.54
CA ARG A 175 18.08 42.57 13.69
C ARG A 175 18.93 41.55 12.93
N SER A 176 18.73 40.25 13.13
CA SER A 176 19.57 39.26 12.46
C SER A 176 19.37 39.24 10.93
N ASN A 177 18.22 39.69 10.41
CA ASN A 177 18.01 39.84 8.97
C ASN A 177 19.02 40.79 8.30
N LYS A 178 19.54 41.78 9.04
CA LYS A 178 20.59 42.70 8.57
C LYS A 178 21.99 42.08 8.65
N ALA A 179 22.19 41.10 9.51
CA ALA A 179 23.51 40.50 9.78
C ALA A 179 23.73 39.17 9.03
N THR A 180 22.66 38.44 8.71
CA THR A 180 22.72 37.05 8.20
C THR A 180 23.51 36.92 6.90
N GLU A 181 23.34 37.85 5.95
CA GLU A 181 24.11 37.80 4.69
C GLU A 181 25.60 38.02 4.93
N GLY A 182 25.95 38.99 5.78
CA GLY A 182 27.35 39.23 6.18
C GLY A 182 27.95 38.04 6.92
N PHE A 183 27.18 37.40 7.82
CA PHE A 183 27.58 36.18 8.50
C PHE A 183 27.90 35.06 7.49
N PHE A 184 27.06 34.85 6.47
CA PHE A 184 27.37 33.85 5.45
C PHE A 184 28.67 34.20 4.71
N ASP A 185 28.84 35.46 4.33
CA ASP A 185 30.01 35.90 3.56
C ASP A 185 31.33 35.81 4.37
N THR A 186 31.30 35.97 5.70
CA THR A 186 32.53 36.01 6.52
C THR A 186 32.79 34.76 7.34
N GLU A 187 31.74 34.06 7.80
CA GLU A 187 31.86 32.96 8.76
C GLU A 187 31.59 31.57 8.13
N THR A 188 31.21 31.51 6.85
CA THR A 188 30.92 30.23 6.17
C THR A 188 31.68 30.07 4.86
N ASP A 189 31.85 28.83 4.42
CA ASP A 189 32.47 28.52 3.13
C ASP A 189 31.41 28.48 2.01
N PRO A 190 31.46 29.38 1.00
CA PRO A 190 30.51 29.38 -0.11
C PRO A 190 30.44 28.07 -0.91
N SER A 191 31.49 27.24 -0.88
CA SER A 191 31.49 25.93 -1.53
C SER A 191 30.57 24.91 -0.85
N THR A 192 30.13 25.19 0.38
CA THR A 192 29.22 24.35 1.17
C THR A 192 27.77 24.81 1.11
N TRP A 193 27.48 25.91 0.40
CA TRP A 193 26.14 26.47 0.33
C TRP A 193 25.19 25.59 -0.49
N GLU A 194 24.01 25.35 0.06
CA GLU A 194 22.92 24.65 -0.61
C GLU A 194 21.84 25.63 -1.07
N GLN A 195 21.18 25.34 -2.19
CA GLN A 195 20.01 26.09 -2.66
C GLN A 195 18.75 25.87 -1.81
N LYS A 196 18.83 25.05 -0.77
CA LYS A 196 17.72 24.75 0.12
C LYS A 196 17.37 25.99 0.94
N ASP A 197 16.12 26.42 0.91
CA ASP A 197 15.60 27.56 1.68
C ASP A 197 15.35 27.20 3.15
N ILE A 198 16.32 26.52 3.79
CA ILE A 198 16.43 26.31 5.24
C ILE A 198 17.92 26.16 5.61
N ARG A 199 18.42 27.03 6.49
CA ARG A 199 19.78 26.97 7.05
C ARG A 199 19.71 27.02 8.57
N ASN A 200 19.98 25.88 9.21
CA ASN A 200 20.06 25.76 10.67
C ASN A 200 21.40 26.29 11.18
N PHE A 201 21.42 26.96 12.33
CA PHE A 201 22.64 27.43 12.98
C PHE A 201 23.02 26.51 14.14
N ASN A 202 24.31 26.21 14.26
CA ASN A 202 24.85 25.50 15.42
C ASN A 202 25.10 26.47 16.60
N LEU A 203 25.51 25.94 17.76
CA LEU A 203 25.72 26.76 18.96
C LEU A 203 26.83 27.81 18.81
N GLU A 204 27.92 27.50 18.10
CA GLU A 204 29.03 28.43 17.87
C GLU A 204 28.60 29.58 16.95
N GLU A 205 27.84 29.25 15.90
CA GLU A 205 27.29 30.23 14.98
C GLU A 205 26.26 31.14 15.68
N ILE A 206 25.46 30.59 16.60
CA ILE A 206 24.53 31.40 17.41
C ILE A 206 25.29 32.33 18.36
N GLN A 207 26.40 31.87 18.94
CA GLN A 207 27.25 32.71 19.78
C GLN A 207 27.77 33.92 19.01
N TRP A 208 28.08 33.78 17.71
CA TRP A 208 28.45 34.92 16.87
C TRP A 208 27.35 35.99 16.85
N PHE A 209 26.07 35.62 16.70
CA PHE A 209 24.99 36.60 16.74
C PHE A 209 24.88 37.26 18.13
N GLU A 210 25.07 36.49 19.20
CA GLU A 210 25.06 37.00 20.58
C GLU A 210 26.18 37.98 20.88
N ASP A 211 27.39 37.69 20.40
CA ASP A 211 28.58 38.54 20.55
C ASP A 211 28.40 39.88 19.79
N HIS A 212 27.58 39.87 18.74
CA HIS A 212 27.15 41.07 18.02
C HIS A 212 25.90 41.75 18.65
N GLY A 213 25.56 41.38 19.89
CA GLY A 213 24.54 42.02 20.71
C GLY A 213 23.10 41.65 20.33
N MET A 214 22.89 40.62 19.51
CA MET A 214 21.55 40.10 19.21
C MET A 214 21.18 39.05 20.24
N LYS A 215 19.91 38.98 20.64
CA LYS A 215 19.45 38.03 21.65
C LYS A 215 18.14 37.41 21.22
N PRO A 216 17.87 36.16 21.61
CA PRO A 216 16.58 35.55 21.34
C PRO A 216 15.46 36.31 22.04
N HIS A 217 14.37 36.55 21.31
CA HIS A 217 13.18 37.24 21.79
C HIS A 217 11.94 36.39 21.49
N LYS A 218 11.12 36.16 22.51
CA LYS A 218 9.81 35.51 22.36
C LYS A 218 8.78 36.57 21.98
N VAL A 219 8.11 36.38 20.85
CA VAL A 219 7.07 37.31 20.38
C VAL A 219 5.78 37.06 21.16
N LEU A 220 5.30 38.05 21.90
CA LEU A 220 4.04 37.96 22.65
C LEU A 220 2.86 38.45 21.81
N ALA A 221 1.77 37.69 21.80
CA ALA A 221 0.65 37.92 20.89
C ALA A 221 -0.70 37.54 21.50
N GLU A 222 -1.74 38.25 21.07
CA GLU A 222 -3.13 37.94 21.43
C GLU A 222 -3.85 37.26 20.25
N PRO A 223 -4.96 36.54 20.49
CA PRO A 223 -5.81 36.03 19.42
C PRO A 223 -6.20 37.15 18.45
N GLY A 224 -5.94 36.93 17.16
CA GLY A 224 -6.22 37.87 16.08
C GLY A 224 -5.05 38.76 15.67
N ASP A 225 -3.92 38.71 16.39
CA ASP A 225 -2.68 39.34 15.93
C ASP A 225 -2.08 38.58 14.73
N LEU A 226 -1.46 39.33 13.81
CA LEU A 226 -0.62 38.77 12.74
C LEU A 226 0.85 39.03 13.04
N LEU A 227 1.65 37.98 13.09
CA LEU A 227 3.10 38.06 13.22
C LEU A 227 3.70 37.91 11.83
N VAL A 228 4.61 38.82 11.44
CA VAL A 228 5.33 38.73 10.17
C VAL A 228 6.82 38.84 10.40
N TRP A 229 7.63 38.13 9.60
CA TRP A 229 9.07 38.22 9.65
C TRP A 229 9.74 38.00 8.28
N ASP A 230 10.88 38.64 8.12
CA ASP A 230 11.79 38.45 6.99
C ASP A 230 12.37 37.03 7.05
N SER A 231 12.36 36.26 5.96
CA SER A 231 12.90 34.88 5.95
C SER A 231 14.40 34.80 6.30
N ARG A 232 15.13 35.93 6.31
CA ARG A 232 16.52 36.04 6.78
C ARG A 232 16.63 36.27 8.30
N THR A 233 15.53 36.48 9.01
CA THR A 233 15.54 36.57 10.47
C THR A 233 15.72 35.18 11.07
N VAL A 234 16.69 35.02 11.97
CA VAL A 234 16.94 33.76 12.68
C VAL A 234 15.77 33.54 13.62
N HIS A 235 15.09 32.42 13.45
CA HIS A 235 13.85 32.15 14.16
C HIS A 235 13.65 30.64 14.39
N TRP A 236 12.67 30.32 15.24
CA TRP A 236 12.13 28.97 15.42
C TRP A 236 10.78 29.00 16.15
N GLY A 237 10.04 27.89 16.12
CA GLY A 237 8.86 27.71 16.97
C GLY A 237 9.27 27.43 18.41
N GLY A 238 8.98 28.37 19.32
CA GLY A 238 9.19 28.20 20.76
C GLY A 238 8.11 27.33 21.39
N GLU A 239 8.53 26.35 22.17
CA GLU A 239 7.63 25.47 22.94
C GLU A 239 7.14 26.15 24.23
N PRO A 240 5.93 25.80 24.72
CA PRO A 240 5.46 26.21 26.02
C PRO A 240 6.36 25.67 27.14
N THR A 241 6.46 26.42 28.24
CA THR A 241 7.10 25.95 29.47
C THR A 241 6.17 24.99 30.21
N VAL A 242 6.70 24.35 31.26
CA VAL A 242 5.91 23.46 32.12
C VAL A 242 4.76 24.15 32.84
N ASN A 243 4.78 25.48 32.94
CA ASN A 243 3.76 26.27 33.63
C ASN A 243 2.60 26.69 32.72
N SER A 244 2.71 26.48 31.40
CA SER A 244 1.66 26.84 30.46
C SER A 244 0.53 25.82 30.46
N ASN A 245 -0.70 26.32 30.41
CA ASN A 245 -1.91 25.53 30.15
C ASN A 245 -2.59 25.94 28.83
N THR A 246 -1.91 26.75 28.01
CA THR A 246 -2.48 27.29 26.79
C THR A 246 -2.21 26.35 25.62
N ILE A 247 -3.28 25.87 24.98
CA ILE A 247 -3.16 25.16 23.70
C ILE A 247 -2.85 26.21 22.63
N ARG A 248 -1.59 26.23 22.18
CA ARG A 248 -1.17 27.14 21.11
C ARG A 248 -1.87 26.73 19.81
N THR A 249 -2.49 27.67 19.12
CA THR A 249 -3.12 27.43 17.83
C THR A 249 -2.77 28.57 16.88
N VAL A 250 -2.13 28.25 15.76
CA VAL A 250 -1.76 29.25 14.76
C VAL A 250 -1.88 28.72 13.34
N ILE A 251 -2.07 29.63 12.39
CA ILE A 251 -2.08 29.35 10.96
C ILE A 251 -0.87 29.99 10.30
N TYR A 252 -0.05 29.20 9.60
CA TYR A 252 1.02 29.74 8.76
C TYR A 252 0.43 30.25 7.45
N ALA A 253 0.72 31.51 7.13
CA ALA A 253 0.24 32.16 5.92
C ALA A 253 1.24 33.24 5.48
N SER A 254 1.84 33.01 4.32
CA SER A 254 2.76 33.95 3.67
C SER A 254 2.15 34.36 2.34
N TYR A 255 2.45 35.57 1.91
CA TYR A 255 1.96 36.10 0.63
C TYR A 255 3.11 36.74 -0.14
N ALA A 256 3.00 36.70 -1.46
CA ALA A 256 3.94 37.35 -2.37
C ALA A 256 3.21 37.77 -3.67
N PRO A 257 3.72 38.77 -4.41
CA PRO A 257 3.13 39.21 -5.66
C PRO A 257 2.98 38.10 -6.68
N TYR A 258 1.86 38.11 -7.40
CA TYR A 258 1.61 37.23 -8.53
C TYR A 258 2.71 37.32 -9.59
N GLU A 259 3.20 38.53 -9.88
CA GLU A 259 4.23 38.79 -10.90
C GLU A 259 5.58 38.09 -10.63
N LEU A 260 5.84 37.67 -9.39
CA LEU A 260 7.07 36.92 -9.07
C LEU A 260 6.96 35.43 -9.43
N ALA A 261 5.76 34.92 -9.72
CA ALA A 261 5.55 33.52 -10.07
C ALA A 261 5.76 33.26 -11.56
N THR A 262 6.45 32.16 -11.88
CA THR A 262 6.54 31.65 -13.25
C THR A 262 5.27 30.87 -13.62
N GLU A 263 4.99 30.72 -14.92
CA GLU A 263 3.86 29.90 -15.40
C GLU A 263 3.93 28.45 -14.87
N GLU A 264 5.14 27.89 -14.77
CA GLU A 264 5.36 26.55 -14.21
C GLU A 264 4.98 26.48 -12.73
N THR A 265 5.40 27.47 -11.94
CA THR A 265 5.02 27.58 -10.52
C THR A 265 3.51 27.72 -10.36
N LEU A 266 2.86 28.55 -11.17
CA LEU A 266 1.40 28.73 -11.13
C LEU A 266 0.67 27.41 -11.44
N LYS A 267 1.17 26.64 -12.40
CA LYS A 267 0.65 25.30 -12.70
C LYS A 267 0.80 24.35 -11.52
N LEU A 268 1.99 24.27 -10.91
CA LEU A 268 2.22 23.43 -9.72
C LEU A 268 1.33 23.82 -8.55
N LYS A 269 1.11 25.12 -8.35
CA LYS A 269 0.22 25.65 -7.31
C LYS A 269 -1.24 25.30 -7.58
N LYS A 270 -1.69 25.42 -8.83
CA LYS A 270 -3.02 24.99 -9.25
C LYS A 270 -3.23 23.50 -8.99
N GLU A 271 -2.28 22.65 -9.39
CA GLU A 271 -2.33 21.21 -9.12
C GLU A 271 -2.41 20.91 -7.61
N ALA A 272 -1.63 21.62 -6.79
CA ALA A 272 -1.65 21.47 -5.34
C ALA A 272 -3.03 21.83 -4.76
N PHE A 273 -3.66 22.91 -5.25
CA PHE A 273 -5.00 23.31 -4.85
C PHE A 273 -6.07 22.29 -5.28
N GLU A 274 -6.06 21.88 -6.55
CA GLU A 274 -7.03 20.90 -7.09
C GLU A 274 -6.90 19.52 -6.43
N SER A 275 -5.71 19.21 -5.89
CA SER A 275 -5.43 17.96 -5.19
C SER A 275 -5.47 18.08 -3.66
N TYR A 276 -5.88 19.24 -3.12
CA TYR A 276 -5.96 19.53 -1.69
C TYR A 276 -4.64 19.32 -0.91
N GLN A 277 -3.50 19.55 -1.55
CA GLN A 277 -2.17 19.37 -0.97
C GLN A 277 -1.64 20.67 -0.35
N ALA A 278 -0.88 20.53 0.74
CA ALA A 278 -0.13 21.63 1.32
C ALA A 278 1.14 21.96 0.50
N THR A 279 1.69 23.15 0.69
CA THR A 279 2.95 23.59 0.07
C THR A 279 3.95 24.06 1.13
N THR A 280 5.11 24.55 0.71
CA THR A 280 6.04 25.30 1.56
C THR A 280 5.46 26.67 1.93
N HIS A 281 6.20 27.43 2.75
CA HIS A 281 5.87 28.81 3.09
C HIS A 281 6.02 29.78 1.90
N TRP A 282 6.65 29.36 0.79
CA TRP A 282 6.84 30.21 -0.38
C TRP A 282 5.57 30.25 -1.26
N PRO A 283 5.01 31.44 -1.56
CA PRO A 283 3.76 31.51 -2.34
C PRO A 283 3.95 31.44 -3.85
N HIS A 284 5.10 31.89 -4.36
CA HIS A 284 5.35 32.21 -5.78
C HIS A 284 6.54 31.44 -6.39
N GLU A 285 7.33 30.73 -5.59
CA GLU A 285 8.43 29.88 -6.03
C GLU A 285 8.63 28.73 -5.03
N ASN A 286 9.56 27.79 -5.31
CA ASN A 286 9.85 26.65 -4.44
C ASN A 286 8.60 25.89 -3.97
N ILE A 287 7.66 25.66 -4.90
CA ILE A 287 6.40 24.96 -4.63
C ILE A 287 6.67 23.46 -4.54
N VAL A 288 7.00 23.01 -3.32
CA VAL A 288 7.07 21.59 -2.99
C VAL A 288 5.70 21.15 -2.47
N LYS A 289 4.99 20.36 -3.27
CA LYS A 289 3.73 19.72 -2.88
C LYS A 289 4.02 18.74 -1.74
N ARG A 290 3.46 19.00 -0.56
CA ARG A 290 3.51 18.06 0.56
C ARG A 290 2.46 17.00 0.32
N ASP A 291 2.84 15.74 0.50
CA ASP A 291 1.90 14.63 0.33
C ASP A 291 0.71 14.84 1.28
N GLY A 292 -0.49 15.00 0.72
CA GLY A 292 -1.74 15.17 1.49
C GLY A 292 -2.13 13.89 2.22
N VAL A 293 -1.48 12.77 1.85
CA VAL A 293 -1.58 11.47 2.50
C VAL A 293 -0.62 11.44 3.69
N VAL A 294 -1.17 11.47 4.90
CA VAL A 294 -0.39 11.20 6.11
C VAL A 294 -0.83 9.87 6.69
N TYR A 295 0.09 8.92 6.65
CA TYR A 295 0.00 7.58 7.18
C TYR A 295 -0.02 7.64 8.70
N LEU A 296 -0.87 6.82 9.32
CA LEU A 296 -0.70 6.47 10.73
C LEU A 296 0.70 5.82 10.87
N PRO A 297 1.49 6.13 11.93
CA PRO A 297 2.88 5.71 12.04
C PRO A 297 3.01 4.21 11.81
N ASN A 298 4.17 3.70 11.39
CA ASN A 298 4.46 2.27 11.15
C ASN A 298 3.78 1.28 12.14
N ALA A 299 3.52 1.73 13.37
CA ALA A 299 2.61 1.11 14.31
C ALA A 299 1.29 0.64 13.71
N GLU A 300 0.55 1.38 12.86
CA GLU A 300 -0.75 0.98 12.30
C GLU A 300 -0.67 0.22 10.98
N ILE A 301 0.39 0.33 10.18
CA ILE A 301 0.61 -0.68 9.12
C ILE A 301 0.99 -2.00 9.79
N LEU A 302 1.86 -1.99 10.81
CA LEU A 302 2.05 -3.17 11.66
C LEU A 302 0.78 -3.51 12.45
N LEU A 303 -0.03 -2.58 12.95
CA LEU A 303 -1.24 -2.86 13.73
C LEU A 303 -2.35 -3.34 12.80
N ARG A 304 -2.38 -2.94 11.53
CA ARG A 304 -3.33 -3.37 10.50
C ARG A 304 -2.89 -4.63 9.82
N LEU A 305 -1.59 -4.88 9.69
CA LEU A 305 -1.05 -6.18 9.29
C LEU A 305 -1.19 -7.17 10.44
N THR A 306 -0.92 -6.76 11.67
CA THR A 306 -1.21 -7.51 12.90
C THR A 306 -2.72 -7.59 13.13
N HIS A 307 -3.55 -6.62 12.77
CA HIS A 307 -5.01 -6.70 12.83
C HIS A 307 -5.53 -7.58 11.70
N LEU A 308 -4.95 -7.57 10.50
CA LEU A 308 -5.26 -8.54 9.45
C LEU A 308 -4.85 -9.95 9.91
N GLU A 309 -3.66 -10.13 10.49
CA GLU A 309 -3.20 -11.39 11.08
C GLU A 309 -4.10 -11.84 12.24
N THR A 310 -4.46 -10.92 13.14
CA THR A 310 -5.30 -11.16 14.33
C THR A 310 -6.74 -11.41 13.93
N LEU A 311 -7.29 -10.68 12.95
CA LEU A 311 -8.63 -10.87 12.41
C LEU A 311 -8.69 -12.21 11.66
N ILE A 312 -7.63 -12.58 10.92
CA ILE A 312 -7.53 -13.90 10.27
C ILE A 312 -7.46 -15.02 11.32
N GLU A 313 -6.69 -14.84 12.40
CA GLU A 313 -6.58 -15.83 13.49
C GLU A 313 -7.87 -15.92 14.32
N GLN A 314 -8.48 -14.79 14.69
CA GLN A 314 -9.78 -14.72 15.35
C GLN A 314 -10.90 -15.31 14.49
N GLN A 315 -10.87 -15.06 13.18
CA GLN A 315 -11.82 -15.70 12.27
C GLN A 315 -11.57 -17.21 12.21
N LYS A 316 -10.31 -17.67 12.18
CA LYS A 316 -9.95 -19.11 12.21
C LYS A 316 -10.48 -19.78 13.48
N ASP A 317 -10.38 -19.12 14.63
CA ASP A 317 -10.93 -19.61 15.90
C ASP A 317 -12.47 -19.62 15.90
N ALA A 318 -13.11 -18.55 15.46
CA ALA A 318 -14.57 -18.44 15.38
C ALA A 318 -15.20 -19.51 14.48
N ILE A 319 -14.50 -19.91 13.40
CA ILE A 319 -14.97 -20.99 12.52
C ILE A 319 -14.64 -22.38 13.06
N THR A 320 -13.53 -22.55 13.79
CA THR A 320 -13.29 -23.80 14.54
C THR A 320 -14.41 -24.02 15.55
N GLU A 321 -14.85 -22.95 16.21
CA GLU A 321 -15.97 -22.95 17.12
C GLU A 321 -17.32 -23.19 16.41
N LEU A 322 -17.61 -22.52 15.29
CA LEU A 322 -18.81 -22.78 14.49
C LEU A 322 -18.84 -24.21 13.93
N SER A 323 -17.70 -24.75 13.49
CA SER A 323 -17.57 -26.12 12.99
C SER A 323 -17.75 -27.14 14.12
N ALA A 324 -17.24 -26.85 15.32
CA ALA A 324 -17.46 -27.65 16.53
C ALA A 324 -18.92 -27.61 16.98
N ARG A 325 -19.58 -26.45 16.91
CA ARG A 325 -21.01 -26.28 17.24
C ARG A 325 -21.91 -27.03 16.25
N VAL A 326 -21.60 -26.96 14.96
CA VAL A 326 -22.31 -27.73 13.91
C VAL A 326 -22.08 -29.24 14.06
N ALA A 327 -20.94 -29.65 14.61
CA ALA A 327 -20.66 -31.05 14.92
C ALA A 327 -21.36 -31.57 16.20
N GLN A 328 -21.82 -30.67 17.09
CA GLN A 328 -22.42 -31.04 18.39
C GLN A 328 -23.96 -31.08 18.42
N ASP A 329 -24.64 -30.69 17.33
CA ASP A 329 -26.11 -30.59 17.34
C ASP A 329 -26.80 -31.97 17.10
N HIS A 330 -26.93 -32.74 18.18
CA HIS A 330 -27.95 -33.77 18.38
C HIS A 330 -28.88 -33.33 19.53
N PRO A 331 -30.20 -33.65 19.46
CA PRO A 331 -31.21 -32.83 20.09
C PRO A 331 -31.26 -33.09 21.60
N GLY A 332 -30.93 -32.06 22.38
CA GLY A 332 -31.02 -32.16 23.83
C GLY A 332 -30.73 -30.86 24.55
N ARG A 333 -31.80 -30.06 24.73
CA ARG A 333 -31.96 -28.99 25.73
C ARG A 333 -31.68 -27.56 25.25
N SER A 334 -32.80 -26.86 25.03
CA SER A 334 -32.91 -25.41 25.02
C SER A 334 -32.67 -24.83 26.42
N THR A 335 -32.06 -23.64 26.43
CA THR A 335 -32.14 -22.48 27.35
C THR A 335 -30.78 -22.06 27.89
N VAL A 336 -30.20 -20.97 27.35
CA VAL A 336 -29.89 -19.72 28.07
C VAL A 336 -29.83 -18.58 27.03
N TYR A 337 -30.46 -17.47 27.41
CA TYR A 337 -30.60 -16.20 26.72
C TYR A 337 -29.28 -15.50 26.36
N SER A 338 -29.34 -14.71 25.28
CA SER A 338 -28.86 -13.32 25.20
C SER A 338 -27.58 -12.97 25.97
N SER A 339 -26.45 -13.07 25.30
CA SER A 339 -25.43 -12.02 25.36
C SER A 339 -24.73 -11.97 24.01
N GLN A 340 -24.97 -10.90 23.26
CA GLN A 340 -23.97 -10.44 22.29
C GLN A 340 -22.62 -10.43 23.01
N PRO A 341 -21.53 -10.98 22.45
CA PRO A 341 -20.24 -10.47 22.82
C PRO A 341 -20.20 -9.03 22.30
N LYS A 342 -20.46 -8.08 23.19
CA LYS A 342 -19.90 -6.75 23.03
C LYS A 342 -18.39 -6.95 23.05
N TYR A 343 -17.77 -6.89 21.89
CA TYR A 343 -16.32 -6.81 21.82
C TYR A 343 -15.95 -5.35 22.10
N ASP A 344 -15.94 -5.00 23.38
CA ASP A 344 -15.24 -3.82 23.88
C ASP A 344 -13.74 -4.16 23.82
N TRP A 345 -13.05 -3.71 22.79
CA TRP A 345 -11.59 -3.70 22.77
C TRP A 345 -11.11 -2.31 23.23
N ASP A 346 -10.53 -2.28 24.44
CA ASP A 346 -9.76 -1.16 24.97
C ASP A 346 -8.30 -1.29 24.50
N PRO A 347 -7.75 -0.32 23.75
CA PRO A 347 -6.37 -0.33 23.30
C PRO A 347 -5.44 0.14 24.45
N SER A 348 -5.46 -0.54 25.59
CA SER A 348 -4.52 -0.26 26.67
C SER A 348 -3.12 -0.80 26.30
N PRO A 349 -2.05 0.03 26.32
CA PRO A 349 -0.69 -0.37 25.95
C PRO A 349 0.03 -1.24 27.00
N GLN A 350 -0.70 -1.82 27.96
CA GLN A 350 -0.11 -2.54 29.09
C GLN A 350 0.27 -4.00 28.79
N HIS A 351 -0.09 -4.54 27.63
CA HIS A 351 0.57 -5.76 27.15
C HIS A 351 1.92 -5.39 26.53
N VAL A 352 2.89 -5.15 27.42
CA VAL A 352 4.31 -5.26 27.10
C VAL A 352 4.50 -6.60 26.40
N TYR A 353 4.76 -6.57 25.10
CA TYR A 353 5.21 -7.74 24.36
C TYR A 353 6.47 -8.25 25.06
N ASP A 354 6.31 -9.36 25.79
CA ASP A 354 7.42 -10.04 26.39
C ASP A 354 8.33 -10.55 25.27
N LYS A 355 9.58 -10.06 25.25
CA LYS A 355 10.63 -10.49 24.32
C LYS A 355 10.90 -12.01 24.43
N SER A 356 10.35 -12.69 25.43
CA SER A 356 10.38 -14.15 25.57
C SER A 356 9.50 -14.91 24.55
N SER A 357 8.55 -14.25 23.87
CA SER A 357 7.63 -14.87 22.89
C SER A 357 8.34 -15.49 21.68
N PHE A 358 9.60 -15.11 21.42
CA PHE A 358 10.43 -15.69 20.35
C PHE A 358 11.06 -17.05 20.71
N ASN A 359 10.93 -17.53 21.95
CA ASN A 359 11.54 -18.78 22.41
C ASN A 359 10.55 -19.94 22.64
N LEU A 360 9.28 -19.80 22.25
CA LEU A 360 8.26 -20.85 22.41
C LEU A 360 7.92 -21.56 21.10
N PHE A 361 8.93 -22.17 20.47
CA PHE A 361 8.69 -23.30 19.56
C PHE A 361 8.95 -24.59 20.33
N SER A 362 8.00 -25.01 21.17
CA SER A 362 7.96 -26.40 21.64
C SER A 362 7.22 -27.24 20.59
N PRO A 363 7.76 -28.39 20.16
CA PRO A 363 7.21 -29.20 19.07
C PRO A 363 6.01 -30.08 19.43
N GLU A 364 5.37 -29.90 20.59
CA GLU A 364 4.30 -30.80 21.06
C GLU A 364 3.03 -30.01 21.42
N ASN A 365 2.07 -30.00 20.48
CA ASN A 365 0.67 -29.69 20.79
C ASN A 365 -0.11 -31.01 20.92
N PRO A 366 -0.60 -31.41 22.12
CA PRO A 366 -1.17 -32.74 22.35
C PRO A 366 -2.65 -32.90 21.92
N TYR A 367 -3.31 -31.86 21.41
CA TYR A 367 -4.69 -31.96 20.92
C TYR A 367 -4.72 -32.02 19.39
N GLY A 368 -4.76 -33.26 18.91
CA GLY A 368 -4.57 -33.65 17.53
C GLY A 368 -5.65 -33.18 16.52
N HIS A 369 -5.17 -33.08 15.29
CA HIS A 369 -5.82 -32.71 14.03
C HIS A 369 -5.98 -31.21 13.76
N GLY A 370 -4.86 -30.56 13.46
CA GLY A 370 -4.86 -29.28 12.78
C GLY A 370 -5.55 -29.41 11.42
N TYR A 371 -6.68 -28.72 11.26
CA TYR A 371 -7.32 -28.56 9.95
C TYR A 371 -6.40 -27.70 9.08
N THR A 372 -5.61 -28.33 8.21
CA THR A 372 -4.97 -27.62 7.11
C THR A 372 -6.07 -27.26 6.12
N PHE A 373 -6.25 -25.97 5.81
CA PHE A 373 -7.28 -25.49 4.86
C PHE A 373 -6.81 -25.73 3.41
N THR A 374 -6.52 -26.99 3.11
CA THR A 374 -6.11 -27.47 1.79
C THR A 374 -7.32 -27.64 0.91
N ILE A 375 -7.19 -27.28 -0.36
CA ILE A 375 -8.25 -27.51 -1.30
C ILE A 375 -8.27 -29.01 -1.72
N PRO A 376 -9.44 -29.68 -1.78
CA PRO A 376 -9.47 -31.15 -1.91
C PRO A 376 -8.88 -31.67 -3.23
N PRO A 377 -8.22 -32.86 -3.23
CA PRO A 377 -7.74 -33.52 -4.45
C PRO A 377 -8.90 -34.01 -5.34
N LEU A 378 -8.72 -33.95 -6.68
CA LEU A 378 -9.69 -34.38 -7.73
C LEU A 378 -11.00 -33.56 -7.77
N HIS A 379 -10.90 -32.27 -8.08
CA HIS A 379 -12.03 -31.35 -8.20
C HIS A 379 -12.27 -30.96 -9.67
N ASP A 380 -13.52 -30.75 -10.07
CA ASP A 380 -13.84 -30.34 -11.45
C ASP A 380 -13.42 -28.90 -11.75
N THR A 381 -12.86 -28.70 -12.94
CA THR A 381 -12.49 -27.38 -13.46
C THR A 381 -13.73 -26.64 -13.96
N PRO A 382 -13.73 -25.30 -13.95
CA PRO A 382 -14.88 -24.57 -14.47
C PRO A 382 -15.10 -24.75 -15.97
N THR A 383 -14.03 -25.00 -16.72
CA THR A 383 -14.13 -25.30 -18.15
C THR A 383 -14.66 -26.71 -18.39
N GLY A 384 -14.17 -27.71 -17.65
CA GLY A 384 -14.73 -29.06 -17.66
C GLY A 384 -16.22 -29.06 -17.30
N SER A 385 -16.61 -28.25 -16.32
CA SER A 385 -18.00 -28.07 -15.90
C SER A 385 -18.88 -27.40 -16.97
N LEU A 386 -18.34 -26.40 -17.68
CA LEU A 386 -19.02 -25.73 -18.78
C LEU A 386 -19.22 -26.66 -19.98
N PHE A 387 -18.16 -27.36 -20.37
CA PHE A 387 -18.19 -28.33 -21.46
C PHE A 387 -18.99 -29.58 -21.10
N ALA A 388 -19.24 -29.85 -19.81
CA ALA A 388 -20.13 -30.91 -19.37
C ALA A 388 -21.63 -30.61 -19.59
N LEU A 389 -22.03 -29.34 -19.80
CA LEU A 389 -23.44 -28.95 -19.91
C LEU A 389 -24.06 -29.42 -21.22
N ASP A 390 -25.18 -30.14 -21.15
CA ASP A 390 -25.90 -30.68 -22.32
C ASP A 390 -26.12 -29.62 -23.43
N ARG A 391 -26.46 -28.38 -23.06
CA ARG A 391 -26.65 -27.27 -24.03
C ARG A 391 -25.36 -26.85 -24.74
N ILE A 392 -24.24 -26.86 -24.03
CA ILE A 392 -22.93 -26.50 -24.57
C ILE A 392 -22.37 -27.69 -25.35
N LYS A 393 -22.46 -28.91 -24.83
CA LYS A 393 -22.16 -30.15 -25.57
C LYS A 393 -22.89 -30.22 -26.91
N ASN A 394 -24.16 -29.87 -26.94
CA ASN A 394 -24.94 -29.82 -28.18
C ASN A 394 -24.47 -28.74 -29.16
N LEU A 395 -23.79 -27.69 -28.69
CA LEU A 395 -23.30 -26.58 -29.51
C LEU A 395 -21.87 -26.81 -30.03
N ILE A 396 -20.97 -27.28 -29.15
CA ILE A 396 -19.53 -27.38 -29.43
C ILE A 396 -19.01 -28.82 -29.51
N GLY A 397 -19.80 -29.82 -29.10
CA GLY A 397 -19.41 -31.24 -29.07
C GLY A 397 -18.98 -31.75 -27.68
N ASP A 398 -18.64 -33.03 -27.58
CA ASP A 398 -18.05 -33.62 -26.38
C ASP A 398 -16.54 -33.32 -26.31
N TYR A 399 -16.09 -32.85 -25.15
CA TYR A 399 -14.69 -32.56 -24.85
C TYR A 399 -14.23 -33.42 -23.67
N SER A 400 -13.00 -33.92 -23.72
CA SER A 400 -12.41 -34.70 -22.64
C SER A 400 -11.93 -33.82 -21.49
N GLU A 401 -11.90 -34.36 -20.27
CA GLU A 401 -11.45 -33.62 -19.06
C GLU A 401 -9.97 -33.16 -19.16
N ASP A 402 -9.16 -33.85 -19.97
CA ASP A 402 -7.76 -33.53 -20.23
C ASP A 402 -7.55 -32.61 -21.46
N PHE A 403 -8.60 -31.97 -21.98
CA PHE A 403 -8.56 -31.19 -23.23
C PHE A 403 -7.42 -30.16 -23.29
N PHE A 404 -7.24 -29.34 -22.26
CA PHE A 404 -6.16 -28.34 -22.23
C PHE A 404 -4.78 -28.98 -22.12
N GLN A 405 -4.67 -30.08 -21.36
CA GLN A 405 -3.45 -30.88 -21.29
C GLN A 405 -3.10 -31.43 -22.67
N GLN A 406 -4.07 -31.94 -23.42
CA GLN A 406 -3.85 -32.40 -24.81
C GLN A 406 -3.43 -31.25 -25.74
N ILE A 407 -4.03 -30.06 -25.62
CA ILE A 407 -3.61 -28.87 -26.38
C ILE A 407 -2.16 -28.51 -26.06
N ALA A 408 -1.79 -28.48 -24.79
CA ALA A 408 -0.45 -28.07 -24.38
C ALA A 408 0.60 -29.14 -24.70
N ILE A 409 0.27 -30.44 -24.64
CA ILE A 409 1.13 -31.53 -25.12
C ILE A 409 1.41 -31.39 -26.62
N LYS A 410 0.41 -30.96 -27.41
CA LYS A 410 0.56 -30.69 -28.84
C LYS A 410 1.39 -29.43 -29.16
N ARG A 411 1.73 -28.61 -28.16
CA ARG A 411 2.55 -27.39 -28.27
C ARG A 411 3.90 -27.58 -27.56
N PRO A 412 4.81 -28.41 -28.11
CA PRO A 412 6.09 -28.67 -27.47
C PRO A 412 6.92 -27.38 -27.35
N PHE A 413 7.66 -27.25 -26.25
CA PHE A 413 8.51 -26.09 -25.99
C PHE A 413 9.84 -26.16 -26.77
N ASN A 414 9.75 -26.23 -28.10
CA ASN A 414 10.91 -26.31 -28.99
C ASN A 414 11.56 -24.94 -29.24
N SER A 415 10.91 -23.85 -28.82
CA SER A 415 11.37 -22.48 -29.01
C SER A 415 12.74 -22.21 -28.36
N SER A 416 13.08 -22.91 -27.27
CA SER A 416 14.41 -22.82 -26.64
C SER A 416 15.52 -23.45 -27.49
N GLN A 417 15.16 -24.29 -28.47
CA GLN A 417 16.08 -24.97 -29.38
C GLN A 417 16.05 -24.37 -30.79
N ALA A 418 15.35 -23.26 -30.99
CA ALA A 418 15.26 -22.60 -32.28
C ALA A 418 16.63 -22.09 -32.77
N ALA A 419 16.87 -22.14 -34.08
CA ALA A 419 18.11 -21.67 -34.67
C ALA A 419 18.38 -20.19 -34.32
N GLY A 420 19.57 -19.90 -33.80
CA GLY A 420 19.97 -18.54 -33.37
C GLY A 420 19.63 -18.20 -31.91
N ILE A 421 19.00 -19.11 -31.15
CA ILE A 421 18.78 -18.97 -29.71
C ILE A 421 19.93 -19.64 -28.94
N PRO A 422 20.59 -18.93 -27.99
CA PRO A 422 21.71 -19.48 -27.23
C PRO A 422 21.24 -20.50 -26.20
N GLN A 423 21.80 -21.72 -26.26
CA GLN A 423 21.55 -22.80 -25.31
C GLN A 423 22.50 -22.79 -24.12
N ALA A 424 23.65 -22.14 -24.25
CA ALA A 424 24.65 -21.97 -23.20
C ALA A 424 25.06 -20.50 -23.08
N PHE A 425 25.59 -20.11 -21.92
CA PHE A 425 25.94 -18.71 -21.62
C PHE A 425 26.98 -18.17 -22.61
N GLU A 426 27.92 -19.01 -23.02
CA GLU A 426 28.99 -18.69 -23.96
C GLU A 426 28.48 -18.38 -25.38
N GLN A 427 27.26 -18.82 -25.70
CA GLN A 427 26.62 -18.59 -27.00
C GLN A 427 25.86 -17.26 -27.05
N ILE A 428 25.69 -16.58 -25.90
CA ILE A 428 25.00 -15.28 -25.85
C ILE A 428 25.91 -14.22 -26.49
N ASP A 429 25.35 -13.49 -27.45
CA ASP A 429 26.02 -12.33 -28.04
C ASP A 429 26.27 -11.26 -26.96
N ARG A 430 27.56 -11.03 -26.68
CA ARG A 430 28.00 -10.08 -25.64
C ARG A 430 27.52 -8.66 -25.87
N SER A 431 27.25 -8.26 -27.12
CA SER A 431 26.71 -6.94 -27.41
C SER A 431 25.35 -6.72 -26.73
N ARG A 432 24.54 -7.79 -26.59
CA ARG A 432 23.20 -7.77 -25.96
C ARG A 432 23.23 -7.61 -24.45
N LEU A 433 24.39 -7.83 -23.82
CA LEU A 433 24.61 -7.69 -22.39
C LEU A 433 25.17 -6.31 -22.02
N HIS A 434 25.35 -5.42 -23.00
CA HIS A 434 25.86 -4.07 -22.77
C HIS A 434 24.86 -3.24 -21.92
N PRO A 435 25.32 -2.43 -20.95
CA PRO A 435 24.44 -1.64 -20.07
C PRO A 435 23.43 -0.75 -20.77
N GLN A 436 23.73 -0.26 -21.98
CA GLN A 436 22.80 0.54 -22.78
C GLN A 436 21.55 -0.24 -23.23
N ILE A 437 21.66 -1.56 -23.38
CA ILE A 437 20.55 -2.44 -23.76
C ILE A 437 19.88 -3.01 -22.51
N THR A 438 20.66 -3.41 -21.50
CA THR A 438 20.11 -4.08 -20.31
C THR A 438 19.41 -3.14 -19.35
N LYS A 439 19.89 -1.89 -19.16
CA LYS A 439 19.26 -0.93 -18.24
C LYS A 439 17.79 -0.64 -18.59
N PRO A 440 17.41 -0.33 -19.85
CA PRO A 440 16.02 -0.16 -20.21
C PRO A 440 15.16 -1.40 -19.90
N LEU A 441 15.66 -2.61 -20.18
CA LEU A 441 14.91 -3.84 -19.89
C LEU A 441 14.68 -4.04 -18.39
N ILE A 442 15.66 -3.70 -17.56
CA ILE A 442 15.50 -3.75 -16.09
C ILE A 442 14.45 -2.74 -15.63
N THR A 443 14.43 -1.54 -16.19
CA THR A 443 13.39 -0.54 -15.90
C THR A 443 11.99 -1.06 -16.26
N GLU A 444 11.84 -1.70 -17.42
CA GLU A 444 10.57 -2.31 -17.82
C GLU A 444 10.13 -3.43 -16.85
N PHE A 445 11.07 -4.28 -16.41
CA PHE A 445 10.81 -5.27 -15.36
C PHE A 445 10.34 -4.62 -14.05
N LEU A 446 11.01 -3.55 -13.61
CA LEU A 446 10.67 -2.83 -12.38
C LEU A 446 9.30 -2.14 -12.46
N ASN A 447 8.88 -1.70 -13.65
CA ASN A 447 7.62 -1.00 -13.84
C ASN A 447 6.43 -1.94 -14.05
N HIS A 448 6.65 -3.12 -14.64
CA HIS A 448 5.55 -3.97 -15.12
C HIS A 448 5.47 -5.37 -14.47
N VAL A 449 6.57 -5.88 -13.89
CA VAL A 449 6.61 -7.23 -13.31
C VAL A 449 6.82 -7.18 -11.80
N HIS A 450 7.88 -6.48 -11.36
CA HIS A 450 8.24 -6.31 -9.95
C HIS A 450 7.09 -5.81 -9.08
N PRO A 451 6.23 -4.87 -9.51
CA PRO A 451 5.24 -4.31 -8.60
C PRO A 451 4.11 -5.27 -8.22
N PHE A 452 3.89 -6.33 -9.01
CA PHE A 452 2.95 -7.41 -8.68
C PHE A 452 3.58 -8.51 -7.83
N PHE A 453 4.90 -8.69 -7.97
CA PHE A 453 5.69 -9.69 -7.26
C PHE A 453 7.01 -9.07 -6.76
N PRO A 454 6.96 -8.23 -5.71
CA PRO A 454 8.11 -7.53 -5.15
C PRO A 454 8.97 -8.48 -4.27
N VAL A 455 9.34 -9.63 -4.83
CA VAL A 455 10.11 -10.67 -4.13
C VAL A 455 11.60 -10.28 -4.04
N LEU A 456 12.13 -9.71 -5.12
CA LEU A 456 13.50 -9.21 -5.23
C LEU A 456 13.62 -7.80 -4.62
N GLU A 457 14.59 -7.56 -3.73
CA GLU A 457 14.87 -6.20 -3.23
C GLU A 457 15.73 -5.40 -4.22
N PRO A 458 15.57 -4.06 -4.29
CA PRO A 458 16.38 -3.20 -5.15
C PRO A 458 17.89 -3.32 -4.92
N GLN A 459 18.33 -3.53 -3.68
CA GLN A 459 19.76 -3.68 -3.34
C GLN A 459 20.36 -4.96 -3.96
N LEU A 460 19.60 -6.05 -3.98
CA LEU A 460 20.01 -7.29 -4.65
C LEU A 460 20.06 -7.10 -6.17
N LEU A 461 19.12 -6.34 -6.74
CA LEU A 461 19.15 -5.99 -8.17
C LEU A 461 20.36 -5.13 -8.55
N HIS A 462 20.70 -4.14 -7.72
CA HIS A 462 21.91 -3.31 -7.88
C HIS A 462 23.19 -4.16 -7.76
N MET A 463 23.25 -5.05 -6.78
CA MET A 463 24.38 -5.98 -6.64
C MET A 463 24.50 -6.90 -7.85
N LEU A 464 23.39 -7.48 -8.34
CA LEU A 464 23.39 -8.27 -9.57
C LEU A 464 23.92 -7.46 -10.76
N PHE A 465 23.57 -6.18 -10.87
CA PHE A 465 24.02 -5.29 -11.95
C PHE A 465 25.53 -4.99 -11.90
N GLU A 466 26.05 -4.59 -10.74
CA GLU A 466 27.48 -4.25 -10.55
C GLU A 466 28.39 -5.48 -10.68
N THR A 467 27.95 -6.62 -10.13
CA THR A 467 28.75 -7.85 -10.11
C THR A 467 28.78 -8.52 -11.49
N PHE A 468 27.72 -8.36 -12.30
CA PHE A 468 27.64 -8.96 -13.64
C PHE A 468 28.73 -8.43 -14.59
N SER A 469 29.04 -7.13 -14.53
CA SER A 469 30.08 -6.52 -15.38
C SER A 469 31.50 -7.01 -15.02
N THR A 470 31.69 -7.52 -13.81
CA THR A 470 33.00 -7.77 -13.20
C THR A 470 33.39 -9.25 -13.19
N TYR A 471 32.43 -10.20 -13.13
CA TYR A 471 32.72 -11.61 -12.80
C TYR A 471 32.31 -12.70 -13.81
N THR A 472 31.52 -12.45 -14.85
CA THR A 472 30.81 -13.57 -15.48
C THR A 472 31.40 -14.05 -16.81
N LYS A 473 32.19 -15.14 -16.73
CA LYS A 473 32.54 -16.04 -17.86
C LYS A 473 31.88 -17.42 -17.77
N VAL A 474 31.07 -17.68 -16.74
CA VAL A 474 30.57 -19.03 -16.39
C VAL A 474 29.08 -18.98 -16.06
N ASN A 475 28.35 -20.01 -16.46
CA ASN A 475 26.93 -20.20 -16.17
C ASN A 475 26.72 -20.56 -14.68
N SER A 476 25.82 -19.83 -13.99
CA SER A 476 25.54 -19.94 -12.56
C SER A 476 24.07 -19.60 -12.25
N ILE A 477 23.62 -19.87 -11.02
CA ILE A 477 22.27 -19.51 -10.58
C ILE A 477 22.07 -17.99 -10.60
N GLN A 478 23.07 -17.24 -10.13
CA GLN A 478 23.06 -15.78 -10.13
C GLN A 478 22.97 -15.19 -11.56
N THR A 479 23.76 -15.72 -12.50
CA THR A 479 23.71 -15.28 -13.91
C THR A 479 22.40 -15.68 -14.57
N SER A 480 21.86 -16.86 -14.26
CA SER A 480 20.55 -17.31 -14.73
C SER A 480 19.44 -16.37 -14.26
N LEU A 481 19.42 -16.00 -12.97
CA LEU A 481 18.45 -15.04 -12.42
C LEU A 481 18.51 -13.70 -13.16
N TYR A 482 19.71 -13.16 -13.39
CA TYR A 482 19.88 -11.91 -14.14
C TYR A 482 19.34 -12.00 -15.58
N LEU A 483 19.66 -13.07 -16.31
CA LEU A 483 19.15 -13.29 -17.66
C LEU A 483 17.62 -13.42 -17.70
N ILE A 484 17.01 -14.06 -16.70
CA ILE A 484 15.56 -14.18 -16.57
C ILE A 484 14.91 -12.80 -16.34
N ILE A 485 15.53 -11.94 -15.52
CA ILE A 485 15.05 -10.56 -15.30
C ILE A 485 15.06 -9.77 -16.62
N LEU A 486 16.13 -9.87 -17.41
CA LEU A 486 16.19 -9.24 -18.74
C LEU A 486 15.13 -9.79 -19.70
N ALA A 487 14.91 -11.11 -19.67
CA ALA A 487 13.88 -11.75 -20.48
C ALA A 487 12.46 -11.26 -20.10
N LEU A 488 12.17 -11.13 -18.81
CA LEU A 488 10.92 -10.57 -18.29
C LEU A 488 10.75 -9.10 -18.66
N GLY A 489 11.80 -8.29 -18.53
CA GLY A 489 11.81 -6.90 -18.97
C GLY A 489 11.49 -6.77 -20.46
N LYS A 490 12.09 -7.62 -21.29
CA LYS A 490 11.81 -7.65 -22.73
C LYS A 490 10.42 -8.20 -23.07
N ALA A 491 9.91 -9.14 -22.29
CA ALA A 491 8.58 -9.69 -22.49
C ALA A 491 7.48 -8.67 -22.10
N SER A 492 7.74 -7.85 -21.09
CA SER A 492 6.80 -6.85 -20.56
C SER A 492 6.86 -5.49 -21.28
N SER A 493 7.95 -5.16 -21.97
CA SER A 493 8.15 -3.85 -22.64
C SER A 493 7.19 -3.49 -23.77
N ASN A 494 6.32 -4.41 -24.20
CA ASN A 494 5.27 -4.12 -25.17
C ASN A 494 3.91 -4.65 -24.67
N PRO A 495 3.29 -3.98 -23.70
CA PRO A 495 2.08 -4.47 -23.05
C PRO A 495 0.88 -4.52 -24.01
N GLN A 496 0.85 -3.70 -25.06
CA GLN A 496 -0.26 -3.63 -26.02
C GLN A 496 -0.21 -4.71 -27.11
N ARG A 497 0.90 -5.44 -27.24
CA ARG A 497 0.99 -6.53 -28.23
C ARG A 497 0.07 -7.67 -27.80
N ILE A 498 -0.98 -7.91 -28.59
CA ILE A 498 -1.91 -9.02 -28.38
C ILE A 498 -1.14 -10.33 -28.52
N PHE A 499 -1.16 -11.15 -27.47
CA PHE A 499 -0.64 -12.51 -27.51
C PHE A 499 -1.45 -13.32 -28.53
N ASN A 500 -0.80 -13.77 -29.60
CA ASN A 500 -1.40 -14.62 -30.61
C ASN A 500 -1.06 -16.09 -30.31
N ILE A 501 -2.09 -16.86 -29.97
CA ILE A 501 -1.99 -18.28 -29.61
C ILE A 501 -1.54 -19.16 -30.78
N GLU A 502 -1.91 -18.78 -32.01
CA GLU A 502 -1.65 -19.49 -33.26
C GLU A 502 -0.28 -19.13 -33.85
N GLU A 503 0.25 -17.93 -33.55
CA GLU A 503 1.65 -17.61 -33.78
C GLU A 503 2.51 -18.34 -32.72
N GLU A 504 2.76 -19.63 -32.91
CA GLU A 504 3.52 -20.52 -32.00
C GLU A 504 4.93 -20.03 -31.60
N LYS A 505 5.39 -18.87 -32.09
CA LYS A 505 6.77 -18.38 -32.02
C LYS A 505 6.88 -17.01 -31.33
N ASP A 506 6.24 -16.82 -30.18
CA ASP A 506 6.62 -15.71 -29.32
C ASP A 506 8.01 -15.97 -28.72
N LEU A 507 9.03 -15.43 -29.39
CA LEU A 507 10.44 -15.53 -29.01
C LEU A 507 10.91 -14.34 -28.17
N SER A 508 10.00 -13.48 -27.70
CA SER A 508 10.35 -12.26 -26.97
C SER A 508 11.12 -12.58 -25.68
N GLY A 509 12.41 -12.21 -25.64
CA GLY A 509 13.29 -12.43 -24.49
C GLY A 509 13.93 -13.82 -24.44
N MET A 510 13.65 -14.70 -25.42
CA MET A 510 14.22 -16.05 -25.49
C MET A 510 15.74 -16.05 -25.61
N GLU A 511 16.31 -15.01 -26.21
CA GLU A 511 17.75 -14.85 -26.34
C GLU A 511 18.48 -14.69 -25.00
N TYR A 512 17.76 -14.36 -23.93
CA TYR A 512 18.28 -14.31 -22.57
C TYR A 512 17.80 -15.55 -21.79
N PHE A 513 16.52 -15.92 -21.94
CA PHE A 513 15.90 -16.97 -21.15
C PHE A 513 16.42 -18.38 -21.44
N ALA A 514 16.67 -18.75 -22.70
CA ALA A 514 16.93 -20.14 -23.07
C ALA A 514 18.16 -20.75 -22.35
N SER A 515 19.27 -20.01 -22.32
CA SER A 515 20.49 -20.43 -21.59
C SER A 515 20.24 -20.64 -20.10
N ALA A 516 19.52 -19.71 -19.45
CA ALA A 516 19.15 -19.82 -18.04
C ALA A 516 18.22 -21.01 -17.78
N TYR A 517 17.24 -21.23 -18.65
CA TYR A 517 16.32 -22.36 -18.57
C TYR A 517 17.04 -23.71 -18.70
N HIS A 518 17.98 -23.83 -19.65
CA HIS A 518 18.79 -25.04 -19.81
C HIS A 518 19.69 -25.32 -18.60
N TYR A 519 20.25 -24.28 -17.99
CA TYR A 519 21.06 -24.42 -16.78
C TYR A 519 20.22 -24.87 -15.59
N LEU A 520 19.11 -24.17 -15.32
CA LEU A 520 18.20 -24.46 -14.19
C LEU A 520 17.50 -25.81 -14.33
N SER A 521 17.25 -26.27 -15.55
CA SER A 521 16.68 -27.60 -15.83
C SER A 521 17.74 -28.71 -15.91
N GLY A 522 19.02 -28.37 -15.69
CA GLY A 522 20.13 -29.31 -15.76
C GLY A 522 20.11 -30.31 -14.59
N PRO A 523 20.63 -31.54 -14.78
CA PRO A 523 20.58 -32.61 -13.78
C PRO A 523 21.37 -32.31 -12.49
N LEU A 524 22.28 -31.33 -12.55
CA LEU A 524 23.09 -30.89 -11.40
C LEU A 524 22.37 -29.86 -10.53
N ILE A 525 21.33 -29.21 -11.06
CA ILE A 525 20.51 -28.26 -10.31
C ILE A 525 19.37 -29.05 -9.68
N THR A 526 19.42 -29.18 -8.37
CA THR A 526 18.39 -29.85 -7.58
C THR A 526 17.97 -28.95 -6.43
N PRO A 527 16.79 -29.15 -5.83
CA PRO A 527 16.38 -28.43 -4.61
C PRO A 527 17.38 -28.50 -3.45
N PHE A 528 18.37 -29.41 -3.50
CA PHE A 528 19.39 -29.62 -2.47
C PHE A 528 20.70 -28.84 -2.70
N THR A 529 20.89 -28.13 -3.82
CA THR A 529 22.14 -27.40 -4.14
C THR A 529 22.52 -26.33 -3.12
N GLY A 530 21.60 -25.86 -2.29
CA GLY A 530 21.90 -25.01 -1.13
C GLY A 530 22.18 -23.54 -1.43
N ASP A 531 22.07 -23.13 -2.69
CA ASP A 531 22.10 -21.73 -3.10
C ASP A 531 20.72 -21.09 -2.85
N HIS A 532 20.69 -20.05 -2.01
CA HIS A 532 19.45 -19.35 -1.64
C HIS A 532 18.78 -18.61 -2.81
N LEU A 533 19.52 -18.34 -3.90
CA LEU A 533 18.98 -17.70 -5.11
C LEU A 533 18.25 -18.69 -6.03
N LEU A 534 18.44 -20.00 -5.87
CA LEU A 534 17.78 -21.01 -6.70
C LEU A 534 16.25 -20.89 -6.71
N PRO A 535 15.55 -20.91 -5.55
CA PRO A 535 14.09 -20.82 -5.52
C PRO A 535 13.59 -19.52 -6.19
N LEU A 536 14.34 -18.42 -6.02
CA LEU A 536 14.01 -17.14 -6.63
C LEU A 536 14.17 -17.15 -8.16
N ALA A 537 15.25 -17.75 -8.66
CA ALA A 537 15.48 -17.92 -10.10
C ALA A 537 14.39 -18.79 -10.74
N LEU A 538 14.03 -19.91 -10.11
CA LEU A 538 12.95 -20.80 -10.56
C LEU A 538 11.58 -20.09 -10.54
N PHE A 539 11.30 -19.32 -9.49
CA PHE A 539 10.09 -18.51 -9.38
C PHE A 539 9.96 -17.50 -10.55
N TYR A 540 10.98 -16.69 -10.81
CA TYR A 540 10.94 -15.74 -11.92
C TYR A 540 10.97 -16.42 -13.30
N ALA A 541 11.62 -17.58 -13.42
CA ALA A 541 11.55 -18.38 -14.65
C ALA A 541 10.11 -18.83 -14.95
N SER A 542 9.37 -19.25 -13.91
CA SER A 542 7.95 -19.59 -14.04
C SER A 542 7.11 -18.39 -14.50
N LEU A 543 7.40 -17.19 -13.98
CA LEU A 543 6.73 -15.96 -14.40
C LEU A 543 6.98 -15.67 -15.87
N TYR A 544 8.21 -15.80 -16.36
CA TYR A 544 8.51 -15.59 -17.77
C TYR A 544 7.73 -16.55 -18.67
N LEU A 545 7.73 -17.85 -18.33
CA LEU A 545 7.01 -18.88 -19.07
C LEU A 545 5.49 -18.60 -19.12
N ARG A 546 4.93 -18.00 -18.07
CA ARG A 546 3.53 -17.53 -18.05
C ARG A 546 3.28 -16.37 -19.01
N HIS A 547 4.21 -15.40 -19.12
CA HIS A 547 4.09 -14.26 -20.04
C HIS A 547 4.08 -14.69 -21.53
N ILE A 548 4.74 -15.80 -21.86
CA ILE A 548 4.75 -16.41 -23.20
C ILE A 548 3.71 -17.55 -23.37
N GLY A 549 2.84 -17.77 -22.38
CA GLY A 549 1.77 -18.78 -22.46
C GLY A 549 2.26 -20.22 -22.51
N ARG A 550 3.20 -20.60 -21.63
CA ARG A 550 3.75 -21.95 -21.46
C ARG A 550 3.47 -22.51 -20.06
N PRO A 551 2.22 -22.92 -19.76
CA PRO A 551 1.78 -23.28 -18.41
C PRO A 551 2.41 -24.58 -17.88
N ILE A 552 2.65 -25.59 -18.73
CA ILE A 552 3.31 -26.85 -18.30
C ILE A 552 4.71 -26.56 -17.77
N GLN A 553 5.53 -25.84 -18.54
CA GLN A 553 6.91 -25.53 -18.14
C GLN A 553 6.92 -24.57 -16.96
N ALA A 554 5.99 -23.60 -16.91
CA ALA A 554 5.85 -22.70 -15.77
C ALA A 554 5.53 -23.48 -14.48
N TRP A 555 4.64 -24.47 -14.57
CA TRP A 555 4.29 -25.33 -13.44
C TRP A 555 5.49 -26.18 -12.97
N GLN A 556 6.30 -26.72 -13.88
CA GLN A 556 7.51 -27.45 -13.51
C GLN A 556 8.46 -26.57 -12.69
N MET A 557 8.70 -25.34 -13.15
CA MET A 557 9.59 -24.39 -12.46
C MET A 557 9.03 -23.97 -11.09
N ILE A 558 7.72 -23.70 -10.97
CA ILE A 558 7.13 -23.29 -9.68
C ILE A 558 7.12 -24.44 -8.66
N ARG A 559 6.97 -25.68 -9.12
CA ARG A 559 7.05 -26.87 -8.26
C ARG A 559 8.46 -27.06 -7.71
N GLU A 560 9.48 -26.93 -8.55
CA GLU A 560 10.88 -27.00 -8.10
C GLU A 560 11.24 -25.83 -7.18
N ALA A 561 10.71 -24.62 -7.44
CA ALA A 561 10.87 -23.48 -6.56
C ALA A 561 10.26 -23.76 -5.16
N SER A 562 9.02 -24.26 -5.12
CA SER A 562 8.30 -24.59 -3.89
C SER A 562 9.03 -25.67 -3.08
N CYS A 563 9.47 -26.74 -3.74
CA CYS A 563 10.27 -27.79 -3.12
C CYS A 563 11.59 -27.24 -2.53
N SER A 564 12.28 -26.38 -3.28
CA SER A 564 13.51 -25.73 -2.82
C SER A 564 13.29 -24.86 -1.58
N VAL A 565 12.21 -24.05 -1.59
CA VAL A 565 11.80 -23.24 -0.44
C VAL A 565 11.48 -24.11 0.77
N GLU A 566 10.67 -25.16 0.59
CA GLU A 566 10.31 -26.09 1.66
C GLU A 566 11.53 -26.75 2.29
N ILE A 567 12.48 -27.24 1.49
CA ILE A 567 13.71 -27.86 1.99
C ILE A 567 14.57 -26.83 2.74
N MET A 568 14.70 -25.61 2.21
CA MET A 568 15.50 -24.57 2.87
C MET A 568 14.89 -24.08 4.18
N ILE A 569 13.56 -23.95 4.24
CA ILE A 569 12.83 -23.48 5.43
C ILE A 569 12.65 -24.59 6.47
N SER A 570 12.33 -25.81 6.06
CA SER A 570 12.14 -26.95 6.99
C SER A 570 13.47 -27.58 7.43
N GLY A 571 14.52 -27.44 6.61
CA GLY A 571 15.83 -27.98 6.89
C GLY A 571 16.65 -27.08 7.83
N TYR A 572 17.69 -27.65 8.44
CA TYR A 572 18.64 -26.91 9.29
C TYR A 572 19.35 -25.72 8.58
N ARG A 573 19.17 -25.56 7.26
CA ARG A 573 19.80 -24.54 6.41
C ARG A 573 19.30 -23.11 6.65
N LEU A 574 18.13 -22.90 7.24
CA LEU A 574 17.70 -21.57 7.72
C LEU A 574 18.70 -20.95 8.71
N ARG A 575 19.38 -21.80 9.51
CA ARG A 575 20.37 -21.37 10.50
C ARG A 575 21.72 -21.00 9.88
N ASP A 576 22.02 -21.54 8.69
CA ASP A 576 23.26 -21.29 7.96
C ASP A 576 23.20 -20.02 7.10
N MET A 577 22.02 -19.39 6.97
CA MET A 577 21.85 -18.13 6.22
C MET A 577 22.47 -16.95 6.97
N SER A 578 23.45 -16.32 6.33
CA SER A 578 24.33 -15.32 6.93
C SER A 578 23.66 -13.97 7.20
N THR A 579 22.63 -13.62 6.42
CA THR A 579 21.96 -12.31 6.53
C THR A 579 20.46 -12.44 6.83
N VAL A 580 19.89 -11.40 7.45
CA VAL A 580 18.44 -11.28 7.69
C VAL A 580 17.67 -11.18 6.37
N GLU A 581 18.29 -10.56 5.36
CA GLU A 581 17.67 -10.32 4.06
C GLU A 581 17.53 -11.59 3.21
N GLU A 582 18.53 -12.48 3.23
CA GLU A 582 18.44 -13.79 2.57
C GLU A 582 17.21 -14.58 3.06
N ARG A 583 16.95 -14.55 4.38
CA ARG A 583 15.76 -15.20 4.97
C ARG A 583 14.46 -14.51 4.57
N ALA A 584 14.43 -13.18 4.57
CA ALA A 584 13.25 -12.42 4.16
C ALA A 584 12.89 -12.66 2.69
N SER A 585 13.89 -12.69 1.80
CA SER A 585 13.73 -13.03 0.39
C SER A 585 13.17 -14.44 0.19
N LEU A 586 13.64 -15.41 0.97
CA LEU A 586 13.12 -16.77 0.92
C LEU A 586 11.65 -16.84 1.34
N TYR A 587 11.25 -16.12 2.39
CA TYR A 587 9.83 -16.02 2.80
C TYR A 587 8.96 -15.34 1.74
N ARG A 588 9.43 -14.25 1.12
CA ARG A 588 8.73 -13.61 0.00
C ARG A 588 8.57 -14.57 -1.18
N THR A 589 9.60 -15.37 -1.47
CA THR A 589 9.57 -16.38 -2.53
C THR A 589 8.54 -17.47 -2.20
N ALA A 590 8.45 -17.91 -0.94
CA ALA A 590 7.43 -18.86 -0.49
C ALA A 590 6.01 -18.35 -0.73
N TRP A 591 5.73 -17.11 -0.32
CA TRP A 591 4.44 -16.45 -0.53
C TRP A 591 4.14 -16.22 -2.02
N GLY A 592 5.16 -15.87 -2.81
CA GLY A 592 5.06 -15.76 -4.26
C GLY A 592 4.69 -17.10 -4.91
N CYS A 593 5.35 -18.18 -4.51
CA CYS A 593 5.05 -19.54 -4.98
C CYS A 593 3.60 -19.93 -4.64
N PHE A 594 3.16 -19.67 -3.42
CA PHE A 594 1.78 -19.90 -2.99
C PHE A 594 0.76 -19.12 -3.82
N ILE A 595 1.01 -17.85 -4.15
CA ILE A 595 0.11 -17.05 -5.00
C ILE A 595 0.06 -17.61 -6.43
N LEU A 596 1.21 -18.01 -7.02
CA LEU A 596 1.31 -18.44 -8.41
C LEU A 596 0.85 -19.87 -8.65
N GLU A 597 1.18 -20.79 -7.75
CA GLU A 597 0.86 -22.20 -7.89
C GLU A 597 -0.65 -22.44 -7.85
N TRP A 598 -1.36 -21.69 -7.01
CA TRP A 598 -2.73 -22.02 -6.65
C TRP A 598 -3.79 -21.16 -7.32
N TRP A 599 -3.47 -20.37 -8.34
CA TRP A 599 -4.23 -19.20 -8.80
C TRP A 599 -5.71 -19.36 -9.27
N VAL A 600 -6.52 -20.38 -8.92
CA VAL A 600 -7.99 -20.42 -8.56
C VAL A 600 -8.67 -21.82 -8.68
N GLN A 601 -9.05 -22.46 -7.55
CA GLN A 601 -9.80 -23.73 -7.47
C GLN A 601 -11.24 -23.53 -7.00
N SER A 602 -12.29 -23.86 -7.78
CA SER A 602 -13.69 -23.81 -7.31
C SER A 602 -14.67 -24.84 -7.94
N LEU A 603 -14.49 -26.12 -7.60
CA LEU A 603 -15.47 -27.23 -7.40
C LEU A 603 -16.77 -27.33 -8.25
N GLY A 604 -16.90 -28.45 -9.00
CA GLY A 604 -18.15 -29.16 -9.37
C GLY A 604 -18.64 -30.11 -8.24
N LEU A 605 -19.83 -30.75 -8.23
CA LEU A 605 -20.73 -31.25 -9.27
C LEU A 605 -22.22 -31.04 -8.89
N SER A 606 -22.97 -30.24 -9.66
CA SER A 606 -23.91 -30.76 -10.67
C SER A 606 -24.57 -29.61 -11.43
N ARG A 607 -24.90 -29.85 -12.72
CA ARG A 607 -26.09 -29.23 -13.30
C ARG A 607 -26.07 -27.71 -13.46
N ILE A 608 -25.11 -27.12 -14.19
CA ILE A 608 -24.99 -25.67 -14.54
C ILE A 608 -24.00 -24.91 -13.65
N GLN A 609 -22.74 -24.83 -14.09
CA GLN A 609 -21.72 -24.00 -13.45
C GLN A 609 -20.84 -23.32 -14.52
N LEU A 610 -21.01 -22.00 -14.65
CA LEU A 610 -20.28 -21.11 -15.55
C LEU A 610 -19.40 -20.20 -14.70
N THR A 611 -18.09 -20.45 -14.57
CA THR A 611 -17.13 -19.44 -14.06
C THR A 611 -15.71 -19.59 -14.60
N THR A 612 -15.32 -18.73 -15.52
CA THR A 612 -13.97 -18.63 -16.07
C THR A 612 -12.94 -18.16 -15.02
N HIS A 613 -12.24 -19.09 -14.36
CA HIS A 613 -10.92 -18.85 -13.78
C HIS A 613 -10.18 -20.17 -13.66
N SER A 614 -8.99 -20.17 -14.22
CA SER A 614 -8.18 -21.36 -14.42
C SER A 614 -7.02 -21.35 -13.45
N ASP A 615 -7.10 -22.25 -12.48
CA ASP A 615 -5.91 -22.92 -11.98
C ASP A 615 -5.20 -23.59 -13.15
N ASP A 616 -3.90 -23.35 -13.31
CA ASP A 616 -3.12 -24.29 -14.11
C ASP A 616 -3.15 -25.69 -13.46
N LEU A 617 -3.17 -25.78 -12.13
CA LEU A 617 -3.26 -27.07 -11.43
C LEU A 617 -4.55 -27.82 -11.73
N ALA A 618 -5.71 -27.17 -11.76
CA ALA A 618 -6.99 -27.81 -12.06
C ALA A 618 -7.15 -28.06 -13.55
N GLU A 619 -6.95 -27.04 -14.39
CA GLU A 619 -7.18 -27.16 -15.85
C GLU A 619 -6.24 -28.17 -16.51
N PHE A 620 -5.06 -28.39 -15.92
CA PHE A 620 -4.12 -29.41 -16.36
C PHE A 620 -4.03 -30.62 -15.44
N HIS A 621 -4.81 -30.67 -14.36
CA HIS A 621 -4.77 -31.72 -13.34
C HIS A 621 -3.36 -31.99 -12.78
N PHE A 622 -2.55 -30.95 -12.62
CA PHE A 622 -1.21 -31.08 -12.06
C PHE A 622 -1.25 -31.34 -10.54
N PRO A 623 -0.29 -32.10 -9.99
CA PRO A 623 -0.20 -32.32 -8.55
C PRO A 623 0.27 -31.06 -7.81
N SER A 624 -0.24 -30.87 -6.58
CA SER A 624 0.18 -29.81 -5.67
C SER A 624 1.57 -30.08 -5.08
N SER A 625 2.28 -29.00 -4.75
CA SER A 625 3.55 -29.04 -4.01
C SER A 625 3.36 -29.21 -2.49
N ASN A 626 2.18 -28.85 -1.96
CA ASN A 626 1.86 -28.68 -0.54
C ASN A 626 2.49 -27.45 0.15
N ILE A 627 2.93 -26.45 -0.63
CA ILE A 627 3.45 -25.18 -0.11
C ILE A 627 2.46 -24.45 0.83
N GLU A 628 1.16 -24.73 0.72
CA GLU A 628 0.11 -24.21 1.60
C GLU A 628 0.38 -24.52 3.08
N ALA A 629 0.77 -25.77 3.38
CA ALA A 629 1.07 -26.20 4.75
C ALA A 629 2.34 -25.53 5.30
N LEU A 630 3.25 -25.09 4.43
CA LEU A 630 4.39 -24.27 4.82
C LEU A 630 3.95 -22.83 5.12
N VAL A 631 3.24 -22.20 4.18
CA VAL A 631 2.81 -20.80 4.27
C VAL A 631 1.89 -20.54 5.45
N ASP A 632 1.07 -21.50 5.86
CA ASP A 632 0.25 -21.40 7.06
C ASP A 632 1.07 -21.24 8.35
N ARG A 633 2.34 -21.66 8.35
CA ARG A 633 3.28 -21.53 9.48
C ARG A 633 4.26 -20.37 9.32
N LEU A 634 4.23 -19.66 8.19
CA LEU A 634 5.13 -18.54 7.92
C LEU A 634 4.51 -17.20 8.31
N PRO A 635 5.32 -16.26 8.82
CA PRO A 635 4.87 -14.88 8.97
C PRO A 635 4.60 -14.26 7.59
N PHE A 636 3.77 -13.21 7.54
CA PHE A 636 3.62 -12.44 6.32
C PHE A 636 4.97 -11.82 5.88
N PRO A 637 5.18 -11.64 4.57
CA PRO A 637 6.45 -11.17 4.04
C PRO A 637 6.72 -9.72 4.47
N ARG A 638 7.97 -9.41 4.84
CA ARG A 638 8.45 -8.03 5.10
C ARG A 638 9.25 -7.52 3.90
N ILE A 639 9.01 -6.29 3.46
CA ILE A 639 9.69 -5.65 2.31
C ILE A 639 10.20 -4.26 2.75
N SER A 640 11.32 -3.81 2.17
CA SER A 640 11.93 -2.50 2.40
C SER A 640 11.01 -1.32 2.02
N GLU A 641 11.20 -0.16 2.65
CA GLU A 641 10.35 1.04 2.57
C GLU A 641 10.24 1.69 1.17
N ASP A 642 11.08 1.31 0.21
CA ASP A 642 11.16 1.94 -1.12
C ASP A 642 10.04 1.52 -2.12
N SER A 643 9.23 0.50 -1.81
CA SER A 643 8.14 0.00 -2.68
C SER A 643 6.80 -0.15 -1.94
N ARG A 644 6.36 0.90 -1.23
CA ARG A 644 5.19 0.86 -0.33
C ARG A 644 3.90 0.34 -0.98
N ASN A 645 3.51 0.84 -2.16
CA ASN A 645 2.24 0.44 -2.77
C ASN A 645 2.30 -0.98 -3.36
N GLY A 646 3.38 -1.34 -4.07
CA GLY A 646 3.55 -2.70 -4.60
C GLY A 646 3.60 -3.76 -3.49
N HIS A 647 4.25 -3.43 -2.36
CA HIS A 647 4.27 -4.29 -1.18
C HIS A 647 2.88 -4.49 -0.57
N LEU A 648 2.12 -3.41 -0.35
CA LEU A 648 0.77 -3.49 0.19
C LEU A 648 -0.15 -4.30 -0.72
N VAL A 649 -0.01 -4.16 -2.03
CA VAL A 649 -0.76 -4.97 -3.01
C VAL A 649 -0.36 -6.43 -2.89
N PHE A 650 0.93 -6.76 -2.81
CA PHE A 650 1.39 -8.14 -2.61
C PHE A 650 0.82 -8.76 -1.33
N LEU A 651 0.76 -8.01 -0.22
CA LEU A 651 0.14 -8.46 1.03
C LEU A 651 -1.38 -8.62 0.93
N ALA A 652 -2.06 -7.70 0.25
CA ALA A 652 -3.48 -7.81 -0.05
C ALA A 652 -3.75 -9.09 -0.87
N MET A 653 -2.85 -9.44 -1.79
CA MET A 653 -2.93 -10.65 -2.60
C MET A 653 -2.69 -11.93 -1.77
N CYS A 654 -1.71 -11.93 -0.87
CA CYS A 654 -1.49 -13.04 0.07
C CYS A 654 -2.71 -13.28 0.97
N SER A 655 -3.30 -12.20 1.52
CA SER A 655 -4.43 -12.29 2.46
C SER A 655 -5.74 -12.72 1.79
N ILE A 656 -6.11 -12.13 0.65
CA ILE A 656 -7.31 -12.56 -0.08
C ILE A 656 -7.19 -13.98 -0.60
N ARG A 657 -5.96 -14.45 -0.88
CA ARG A 657 -5.70 -15.84 -1.25
C ARG A 657 -6.06 -16.80 -0.13
N LYS A 658 -5.65 -16.51 1.11
CA LYS A 658 -6.05 -17.30 2.29
C LYS A 658 -7.57 -17.32 2.47
N LEU A 659 -8.22 -16.15 2.34
CA LEU A 659 -9.68 -16.07 2.40
C LEU A 659 -10.35 -16.91 1.30
N LEU A 660 -9.81 -16.91 0.09
CA LEU A 660 -10.35 -17.70 -1.01
C LEU A 660 -10.22 -19.21 -0.76
N ASN A 661 -9.04 -19.70 -0.34
CA ASN A 661 -8.86 -21.10 0.05
C ASN A 661 -9.86 -21.53 1.14
N ARG A 662 -10.14 -20.62 2.07
CA ARG A 662 -11.15 -20.82 3.12
C ARG A 662 -12.57 -20.89 2.55
N VAL A 663 -12.95 -19.98 1.66
CA VAL A 663 -14.26 -20.01 0.97
C VAL A 663 -14.46 -21.36 0.28
N HIS A 664 -13.43 -21.87 -0.40
CA HIS A 664 -13.48 -23.18 -1.05
C HIS A 664 -13.62 -24.33 -0.06
N SER A 665 -12.84 -24.32 1.01
CA SER A 665 -12.91 -25.34 2.06
C SER A 665 -14.29 -25.36 2.74
N ALA A 666 -14.88 -24.19 3.02
CA ALA A 666 -16.14 -24.08 3.76
C ALA A 666 -17.38 -24.36 2.91
N LEU A 667 -17.46 -23.79 1.70
CA LEU A 667 -18.67 -23.88 0.87
C LEU A 667 -18.67 -25.09 -0.07
N TYR A 668 -17.49 -25.59 -0.44
CA TYR A 668 -17.39 -26.50 -1.57
C TYR A 668 -16.73 -27.85 -1.26
N ALA A 669 -16.28 -28.12 -0.04
CA ALA A 669 -15.74 -29.44 0.34
C ALA A 669 -16.69 -30.59 -0.01
N ARG A 670 -16.15 -31.75 -0.44
CA ARG A 670 -16.90 -32.92 -0.93
C ARG A 670 -18.05 -33.38 -0.02
N SER A 671 -17.96 -33.15 1.29
CA SER A 671 -19.02 -33.48 2.26
C SER A 671 -20.29 -32.60 2.15
N ASN A 672 -20.19 -31.42 1.53
CA ASN A 672 -21.24 -30.40 1.56
C ASN A 672 -22.11 -30.42 0.30
N GLN A 673 -21.67 -31.08 -0.77
CA GLN A 673 -22.29 -31.05 -2.10
C GLN A 673 -23.61 -31.84 -2.18
N GLY A 674 -23.78 -32.90 -1.39
CA GLY A 674 -25.03 -33.68 -1.37
C GLY A 674 -26.27 -32.93 -0.84
N SER A 675 -26.09 -31.79 -0.14
CA SER A 675 -27.19 -30.99 0.41
C SER A 675 -27.77 -29.96 -0.55
N PHE A 676 -27.05 -29.58 -1.62
CA PHE A 676 -27.50 -28.53 -2.56
C PHE A 676 -28.31 -29.07 -3.75
N HIS A 677 -28.34 -30.39 -3.94
CA HIS A 677 -29.01 -31.07 -5.06
C HIS A 677 -30.27 -31.84 -4.68
N SER A 678 -30.69 -31.78 -3.41
CA SER A 678 -31.95 -32.38 -2.97
C SER A 678 -33.11 -31.39 -3.18
N SER A 679 -34.08 -31.76 -4.02
CA SER A 679 -35.36 -31.02 -4.12
C SER A 679 -35.99 -30.88 -2.73
N PRO A 680 -36.73 -29.77 -2.46
CA PRO A 680 -37.50 -29.68 -1.22
C PRO A 680 -38.44 -30.89 -1.13
N PRO A 681 -38.60 -31.52 0.05
CA PRO A 681 -39.53 -32.63 0.16
C PRO A 681 -40.93 -32.15 -0.25
N PRO A 682 -41.69 -32.93 -1.04
CA PRO A 682 -43.08 -32.60 -1.30
C PRO A 682 -43.79 -32.47 0.05
N GLN A 683 -44.59 -31.41 0.22
CA GLN A 683 -45.48 -31.27 1.38
C GLN A 683 -46.36 -32.54 1.45
N ARG A 684 -45.98 -33.50 2.30
CA ARG A 684 -46.84 -34.63 2.63
C ARG A 684 -47.71 -34.23 3.81
N THR A 685 -48.98 -34.11 3.51
CA THR A 685 -50.08 -34.46 4.41
C THR A 685 -49.79 -35.79 5.11
N SER A 686 -50.06 -35.80 6.41
CA SER A 686 -50.23 -36.94 7.33
C SER A 686 -50.07 -38.37 6.79
N ASP A 687 -49.33 -39.16 7.59
CA ASP A 687 -49.41 -40.63 7.75
C ASP A 687 -48.59 -41.54 6.83
N THR A 688 -47.31 -41.77 7.20
CA THR A 688 -46.69 -43.12 7.14
C THR A 688 -45.41 -43.17 8.03
N PRO A 689 -45.29 -44.10 8.99
CA PRO A 689 -44.07 -44.27 9.78
C PRO A 689 -43.17 -45.36 9.16
N GLY A 690 -42.00 -45.00 8.65
CA GLY A 690 -41.02 -45.98 8.20
C GLY A 690 -40.06 -45.47 7.13
N GLY A 691 -39.03 -44.73 7.54
CA GLY A 691 -37.91 -44.35 6.68
C GLY A 691 -36.96 -43.43 7.45
N ASN A 692 -35.83 -43.97 7.90
CA ASN A 692 -34.78 -43.18 8.56
C ASN A 692 -34.30 -42.07 7.60
N PRO A 693 -34.44 -40.78 7.95
CA PRO A 693 -33.93 -39.71 7.09
C PRO A 693 -32.41 -39.73 7.16
N THR A 694 -31.74 -39.93 6.02
CA THR A 694 -30.32 -39.62 5.88
C THR A 694 -30.13 -38.12 6.20
N PRO A 695 -29.27 -37.76 7.17
CA PRO A 695 -29.19 -36.38 7.64
C PRO A 695 -28.55 -35.49 6.57
N GLN A 696 -29.32 -34.56 6.01
CA GLN A 696 -28.80 -33.39 5.29
C GLN A 696 -27.92 -32.60 6.26
N LYS A 697 -26.60 -32.64 6.07
CA LYS A 697 -25.65 -32.07 7.03
C LYS A 697 -25.60 -30.54 7.05
N TYR A 698 -26.25 -29.86 6.09
CA TYR A 698 -26.35 -28.41 6.05
C TYR A 698 -27.77 -27.98 5.64
N SER A 699 -28.53 -27.40 6.57
CA SER A 699 -29.81 -26.75 6.26
C SER A 699 -29.57 -25.47 5.44
N ILE A 700 -30.57 -25.00 4.69
CA ILE A 700 -30.57 -23.68 4.03
C ILE A 700 -30.11 -22.56 4.99
N THR A 701 -30.43 -22.67 6.28
CA THR A 701 -30.00 -21.76 7.35
C THR A 701 -28.48 -21.78 7.58
N SER A 702 -27.84 -22.94 7.50
CA SER A 702 -26.39 -23.06 7.62
C SER A 702 -25.65 -22.48 6.41
N LEU A 703 -26.15 -22.68 5.19
CA LEU A 703 -25.61 -22.03 3.99
C LEU A 703 -25.71 -20.50 4.12
N LYS A 704 -26.87 -19.99 4.53
CA LYS A 704 -27.08 -18.56 4.78
C LYS A 704 -26.01 -18.03 5.75
N THR A 705 -25.85 -18.69 6.89
CA THR A 705 -24.89 -18.27 7.95
C THR A 705 -23.45 -18.26 7.44
N ILE A 706 -23.02 -19.33 6.76
CA ILE A 706 -21.65 -19.43 6.23
C ILE A 706 -21.41 -18.39 5.13
N SER A 707 -22.35 -18.22 4.19
CA SER A 707 -22.21 -17.24 3.11
C SER A 707 -22.23 -15.80 3.62
N GLU A 708 -23.09 -15.46 4.59
CA GLU A 708 -23.13 -14.12 5.21
C GLU A 708 -21.83 -13.82 5.95
N GLU A 709 -21.31 -14.79 6.70
CA GLU A 709 -20.04 -14.63 7.42
C GLU A 709 -18.86 -14.48 6.45
N LEU A 710 -18.79 -15.26 5.38
CA LEU A 710 -17.73 -15.12 4.37
C LEU A 710 -17.84 -13.81 3.59
N ASP A 711 -19.04 -13.34 3.27
CA ASP A 711 -19.26 -12.04 2.61
C ASP A 711 -18.83 -10.90 3.54
N ARG A 712 -19.15 -10.99 4.84
CA ARG A 712 -18.67 -10.06 5.87
C ARG A 712 -17.14 -10.04 5.95
N GLN A 713 -16.49 -11.21 5.99
CA GLN A 713 -15.02 -11.29 6.00
C GLN A 713 -14.39 -10.66 4.76
N LEU A 714 -15.03 -10.82 3.59
CA LEU A 714 -14.58 -10.19 2.35
C LEU A 714 -14.75 -8.66 2.38
N GLU A 715 -15.85 -8.17 2.96
CA GLU A 715 -16.10 -6.73 3.14
C GLU A 715 -15.13 -6.12 4.16
N ASP A 716 -14.88 -6.79 5.28
CA ASP A 716 -13.88 -6.40 6.28
C ASP A 716 -12.48 -6.37 5.66
N TRP A 717 -12.11 -7.42 4.91
CA TRP A 717 -10.84 -7.46 4.17
C TRP A 717 -10.71 -6.24 3.25
N PHE A 718 -11.74 -5.93 2.46
CA PHE A 718 -11.71 -4.80 1.55
C PHE A 718 -11.61 -3.46 2.29
N ASN A 719 -12.35 -3.30 3.39
CA ASN A 719 -12.34 -2.09 4.20
C ASN A 719 -11.04 -1.90 4.99
N SER A 720 -10.32 -2.99 5.28
CA SER A 720 -9.01 -2.95 5.92
C SER A 720 -7.88 -2.53 4.98
N LEU A 721 -8.08 -2.60 3.66
CA LEU A 721 -7.08 -2.19 2.68
C LEU A 721 -6.72 -0.70 2.87
N PRO A 722 -5.43 -0.34 2.88
CA PRO A 722 -4.99 1.05 2.96
C PRO A 722 -5.52 1.89 1.79
N ASN A 723 -5.84 3.16 2.07
CA ASN A 723 -6.34 4.11 1.06
C ASN A 723 -5.53 4.13 -0.25
N PRO A 724 -4.18 4.10 -0.25
CA PRO A 724 -3.40 4.17 -1.49
C PRO A 724 -3.60 2.98 -2.43
N ILE A 725 -4.08 1.84 -1.92
CA ILE A 725 -4.28 0.61 -2.71
C ILE A 725 -5.74 0.14 -2.71
N ARG A 726 -6.64 0.88 -2.04
CA ARG A 726 -8.05 0.52 -1.93
C ARG A 726 -8.83 1.19 -3.05
N PRO A 727 -9.24 0.45 -4.09
CA PRO A 727 -9.99 1.02 -5.19
C PRO A 727 -11.41 1.40 -4.78
N THR A 728 -12.07 2.26 -5.55
CA THR A 728 -13.48 2.61 -5.30
C THR A 728 -14.42 1.53 -5.85
N LEU A 729 -15.36 1.05 -5.04
CA LEU A 729 -16.41 0.14 -5.50
C LEU A 729 -17.50 0.91 -6.27
N GLY A 730 -17.26 1.15 -7.56
CA GLY A 730 -18.19 1.84 -8.46
C GLY A 730 -18.97 0.93 -9.42
N ASN A 731 -19.78 1.55 -10.29
CA ASN A 731 -20.39 0.91 -11.46
C ASN A 731 -19.43 0.85 -12.65
N THR A 732 -18.52 1.82 -12.76
CA THR A 732 -17.43 1.86 -13.74
C THR A 732 -16.11 1.58 -13.03
N ILE A 733 -15.37 0.57 -13.50
CA ILE A 733 -14.00 0.33 -13.04
C ILE A 733 -13.11 1.31 -13.82
N SER A 734 -12.64 2.36 -13.14
CA SER A 734 -11.58 3.22 -13.67
C SER A 734 -10.23 2.55 -13.43
N ALA A 735 -9.37 2.53 -14.45
CA ALA A 735 -8.03 1.94 -14.37
C ALA A 735 -6.99 3.02 -14.06
N ASP A 736 -7.27 3.87 -13.06
CA ASP A 736 -6.44 5.03 -12.74
C ASP A 736 -5.07 4.59 -12.20
N HIS A 737 -5.02 3.48 -11.44
CA HIS A 737 -3.79 2.85 -10.99
C HIS A 737 -3.63 1.41 -11.53
N PRO A 738 -2.41 0.95 -11.88
CA PRO A 738 -2.16 -0.41 -12.36
C PRO A 738 -2.63 -1.56 -11.45
N TYR A 739 -2.86 -1.30 -10.14
CA TYR A 739 -3.26 -2.31 -9.16
C TYR A 739 -4.77 -2.42 -8.95
N ASP A 740 -5.52 -1.36 -9.25
CA ASP A 740 -6.96 -1.28 -8.95
C ASP A 740 -7.72 -2.39 -9.65
N THR A 741 -7.40 -2.59 -10.93
CA THR A 741 -8.00 -3.65 -11.75
C THR A 741 -7.71 -5.03 -11.15
N TYR A 742 -6.50 -5.23 -10.59
CA TYR A 742 -6.09 -6.50 -10.00
C TYR A 742 -6.82 -6.78 -8.68
N ILE A 743 -6.91 -5.79 -7.78
CA ILE A 743 -7.63 -5.91 -6.51
C ILE A 743 -9.12 -6.08 -6.74
N LEU A 744 -9.72 -5.30 -7.64
CA LEU A 744 -11.15 -5.41 -7.98
C LEU A 744 -11.47 -6.75 -8.62
N ALA A 745 -10.61 -7.25 -9.52
CA ALA A 745 -10.78 -8.58 -10.10
C ALA A 745 -10.82 -9.64 -8.99
N ARG A 746 -9.93 -9.57 -8.00
CA ARG A 746 -9.92 -10.54 -6.88
C ARG A 746 -11.11 -10.38 -5.95
N TYR A 747 -11.48 -9.16 -5.58
CA TYR A 747 -12.63 -8.89 -4.73
C TYR A 747 -13.91 -9.45 -5.34
N TYR A 748 -14.20 -9.11 -6.60
CA TYR A 748 -15.40 -9.59 -7.29
C TYR A 748 -15.32 -11.07 -7.64
N ALA A 749 -14.12 -11.63 -7.83
CA ALA A 749 -13.92 -13.07 -7.93
C ALA A 749 -14.38 -13.78 -6.64
N THR A 750 -13.87 -13.38 -5.49
CA THR A 750 -14.24 -13.97 -4.20
C THR A 750 -15.74 -13.77 -3.91
N LYS A 751 -16.28 -12.57 -4.16
CA LYS A 751 -17.70 -12.26 -3.86
C LYS A 751 -18.67 -13.13 -4.63
N HIS A 752 -18.45 -13.31 -5.93
CA HIS A 752 -19.33 -14.18 -6.71
C HIS A 752 -19.14 -15.65 -6.35
N ILE A 753 -17.93 -16.10 -5.96
CA ILE A 753 -17.68 -17.47 -5.47
C ILE A 753 -18.45 -17.72 -4.16
N ILE A 754 -18.51 -16.75 -3.24
CA ILE A 754 -19.28 -16.88 -1.98
C ILE A 754 -20.78 -16.99 -2.26
N CYS A 755 -21.29 -16.21 -3.21
CA CYS A 755 -22.72 -16.14 -3.51
C CYS A 755 -23.22 -17.28 -4.43
N ARG A 756 -22.34 -17.92 -5.19
CA ARG A 756 -22.68 -18.90 -6.23
C ARG A 756 -23.51 -20.09 -5.75
N PRO A 757 -23.33 -20.68 -4.54
CA PRO A 757 -24.18 -21.79 -4.10
C PRO A 757 -25.68 -21.44 -4.08
N SER A 758 -26.03 -20.18 -3.79
CA SER A 758 -27.42 -19.71 -3.86
C SER A 758 -27.96 -19.68 -5.30
N LEU A 759 -27.11 -19.30 -6.27
CA LEU A 759 -27.45 -19.30 -7.69
C LEU A 759 -27.65 -20.73 -8.22
N VAL A 760 -26.77 -21.66 -7.83
CA VAL A 760 -26.90 -23.08 -8.17
C VAL A 760 -28.18 -23.67 -7.58
N PHE A 761 -28.48 -23.38 -6.31
CA PHE A 761 -29.72 -23.81 -5.66
C PHE A 761 -30.97 -23.29 -6.40
N ALA A 762 -30.99 -22.00 -6.76
CA ALA A 762 -32.09 -21.40 -7.51
C ALA A 762 -32.26 -22.06 -8.89
N ALA A 763 -31.17 -22.37 -9.59
CA ALA A 763 -31.21 -23.01 -10.91
C ALA A 763 -31.72 -24.46 -10.88
N HIS A 764 -31.51 -25.18 -9.79
CA HIS A 764 -31.99 -26.56 -9.60
C HIS A 764 -33.43 -26.65 -9.09
N THR A 765 -33.99 -25.55 -8.59
CA THR A 765 -35.36 -25.50 -8.09
C THR A 765 -36.33 -25.44 -9.28
N GLN A 766 -37.02 -26.54 -9.58
CA GLN A 766 -38.02 -26.61 -10.66
C GLN A 766 -39.42 -26.18 -10.19
N GLY A 767 -40.11 -25.33 -10.96
CA GLY A 767 -41.52 -24.99 -10.76
C GLY A 767 -41.81 -23.89 -9.73
N SER A 768 -43.10 -23.56 -9.56
CA SER A 768 -43.71 -22.38 -8.92
C SER A 768 -43.43 -22.15 -7.40
N THR A 769 -42.25 -22.52 -6.91
CA THR A 769 -41.78 -22.28 -5.53
C THR A 769 -41.13 -20.90 -5.41
N VAL A 770 -41.61 -20.11 -4.45
CA VAL A 770 -41.01 -18.83 -4.06
C VAL A 770 -39.66 -19.10 -3.41
N LEU A 771 -38.58 -18.58 -4.00
CA LEU A 771 -37.23 -18.69 -3.45
C LEU A 771 -37.13 -17.91 -2.12
N PRO A 772 -36.38 -18.40 -1.12
CA PRO A 772 -36.07 -17.63 0.07
C PRO A 772 -35.39 -16.30 -0.29
N GLU A 773 -35.73 -15.23 0.42
CA GLU A 773 -35.26 -13.87 0.12
C GLU A 773 -33.73 -13.78 0.05
N PHE A 774 -33.02 -14.45 0.97
CA PHE A 774 -31.55 -14.44 0.98
C PHE A 774 -30.95 -15.12 -0.25
N VAL A 775 -31.58 -16.19 -0.77
CA VAL A 775 -31.13 -16.89 -1.99
C VAL A 775 -31.25 -15.96 -3.17
N PHE A 776 -32.39 -15.27 -3.30
CA PHE A 776 -32.62 -14.32 -4.37
C PHE A 776 -31.64 -13.13 -4.31
N ALA A 777 -31.42 -12.57 -3.12
CA ALA A 777 -30.43 -11.51 -2.90
C ALA A 777 -29.01 -11.94 -3.30
N ASN A 778 -28.59 -13.15 -2.91
CA ASN A 778 -27.30 -13.71 -3.28
C ASN A 778 -27.19 -14.02 -4.78
N CYS A 779 -28.27 -14.44 -5.45
CA CYS A 779 -28.29 -14.60 -6.90
C CYS A 779 -27.98 -13.28 -7.61
N LYS A 780 -28.62 -12.18 -7.18
CA LYS A 780 -28.37 -10.84 -7.72
C LYS A 780 -26.92 -10.42 -7.49
N LYS A 781 -26.43 -10.53 -6.24
CA LYS A 781 -25.02 -10.25 -5.89
C LYS A 781 -24.04 -11.06 -6.73
N CYS A 782 -24.33 -12.35 -6.96
CA CYS A 782 -23.50 -13.24 -7.76
C CYS A 782 -23.39 -12.75 -9.21
N VAL A 783 -24.53 -12.49 -9.87
CA VAL A 783 -24.56 -12.04 -11.27
C VAL A 783 -23.87 -10.67 -11.44
N ASP A 784 -24.15 -9.72 -10.55
CA ASP A 784 -23.54 -8.39 -10.59
C ASP A 784 -22.03 -8.46 -10.37
N SER A 785 -21.58 -9.27 -9.40
CA SER A 785 -20.15 -9.48 -9.14
C SER A 785 -19.45 -10.19 -10.29
N CYS A 786 -20.08 -11.19 -10.92
CA CYS A 786 -19.55 -11.84 -12.12
C CYS A 786 -19.34 -10.83 -13.27
N ARG A 787 -20.31 -9.94 -13.52
CA ARG A 787 -20.18 -8.91 -14.57
C ARG A 787 -19.02 -7.97 -14.30
N LYS A 788 -18.89 -7.49 -13.06
CA LYS A 788 -17.79 -6.59 -12.65
C LYS A 788 -16.43 -7.29 -12.72
N PHE A 789 -16.38 -8.55 -12.31
CA PHE A 789 -15.20 -9.39 -12.45
C PHE A 789 -14.78 -9.51 -13.93
N VAL A 790 -15.70 -9.89 -14.83
CA VAL A 790 -15.39 -10.04 -16.28
C VAL A 790 -14.86 -8.74 -16.86
N TYR A 791 -15.45 -7.60 -16.48
CA TYR A 791 -14.96 -6.29 -16.91
C TYR A 791 -13.52 -6.03 -16.42
N ALA A 792 -13.24 -6.24 -15.13
CA ALA A 792 -11.89 -6.10 -14.58
C ALA A 792 -10.88 -7.05 -15.27
N ALA A 793 -11.23 -8.32 -15.44
CA ALA A 793 -10.41 -9.31 -16.13
C ALA A 793 -10.12 -8.89 -17.58
N SER A 794 -11.12 -8.38 -18.29
CA SER A 794 -10.94 -7.91 -19.67
C SER A 794 -9.90 -6.78 -19.78
N LEU A 795 -9.79 -5.92 -18.77
CA LEU A 795 -8.78 -4.86 -18.70
C LEU A 795 -7.38 -5.43 -18.45
N LEU A 796 -7.25 -6.40 -17.54
CA LEU A 796 -5.98 -7.12 -17.31
C LEU A 796 -5.52 -7.86 -18.57
N MET A 797 -6.46 -8.46 -19.29
CA MET A 797 -6.23 -9.18 -20.54
C MET A 797 -5.99 -8.27 -21.74
N ARG A 798 -5.97 -6.94 -21.60
CA ARG A 798 -5.44 -6.07 -22.65
C ARG A 798 -3.92 -6.02 -22.63
N GLN A 799 -3.31 -6.24 -21.47
CA GLN A 799 -1.86 -6.14 -21.27
C GLN A 799 -1.18 -7.51 -21.22
N ARG A 800 0.04 -7.61 -21.72
CA ARG A 800 0.88 -8.81 -21.58
C ARG A 800 1.33 -8.95 -20.12
N THR A 801 0.75 -9.90 -19.40
CA THR A 801 1.02 -10.14 -17.97
C THR A 801 1.29 -11.62 -17.67
N HIS A 802 1.57 -11.96 -16.41
CA HIS A 802 1.64 -13.35 -15.94
C HIS A 802 0.33 -14.12 -16.08
N SER A 803 -0.78 -13.43 -16.34
CA SER A 803 -2.10 -14.03 -16.60
C SER A 803 -2.38 -14.26 -18.10
N ASN A 804 -1.36 -14.14 -18.95
CA ASN A 804 -1.54 -14.28 -20.40
C ASN A 804 -2.09 -15.64 -20.85
N TRP A 805 -1.82 -16.72 -20.11
CA TRP A 805 -2.42 -18.02 -20.37
C TRP A 805 -3.95 -17.99 -20.30
N HIS A 806 -4.55 -17.15 -19.43
CA HIS A 806 -6.00 -17.00 -19.33
C HIS A 806 -6.64 -16.45 -20.60
N ARG A 807 -5.88 -15.77 -21.47
CA ARG A 807 -6.34 -15.39 -22.82
C ARG A 807 -6.54 -16.58 -23.75
N MET A 808 -5.89 -17.71 -23.51
CA MET A 808 -6.10 -18.93 -24.29
C MET A 808 -7.40 -19.65 -23.91
N GLN A 809 -7.97 -19.35 -22.74
CA GLN A 809 -9.17 -20.01 -22.22
C GLN A 809 -10.45 -19.21 -22.45
N ALA A 810 -10.34 -17.89 -22.46
CA ALA A 810 -11.42 -17.00 -22.90
C ALA A 810 -11.56 -17.03 -24.42
#